data_AF-A0A7R8CBQ1-F1
#
_entry.id   AF-A0A7R8CBQ1-F1
#
_cell.length_a   1.000
_cell.length_b   1.000
_cell.length_c   1.000
_cell.angle_alpha   90.00
_cell.angle_beta   90.00
_cell.angle_gamma   90.00
#
_symmetry.space_group_name_H-M   'P 1'
#
loop_
_entity.id
_entity.type
_entity.pdbx_description
1 polymer ?
#
loop_
_entity_poly.entity_id
_entity_poly.type
_entity_poly.pdbx_seq_one_letter_code
_entity_poly.pdbx_strand_id
1 'polypeptide(L)'
;MSYTGISKVIDFESLPDPQDKFNLTNLIGEGTFGEVYEATLNDEPERHVAIKVIDNITDNIEEIEQEYQVLTTHWFHPNIPHFEGLYLKKSSSGDEIWMNLFVIINCQVLSEEEVCYILSEVTHSLNYLHTQKTIHRDIKGHNIMLTSSGDVKLIDYGIACNIKDTYDKRHTSVGTPYWMAPEVISCEQLKTHAYDSRCDVWSLGITAIELAEGKAPLSELHPMRALFQIPRNPPPALLKVERWSEDFVEFVNECLIKDYEQRPFIMELMEHPFLQRCLYNQSNHIDPTIRRGLLRIKRSADPILILVDDLASLDDIDTDTICTYLQMRYNQNKIYTYIGEIIISINPCKTLNIYSAHEMCKYRNKSKYDNLPHVYAMANSSYHNMIHEKKNQRFIISGESGAGKTMSANWVMKMLVYLGKAPNRNLEDKILQINPILEAFGNAKTPLNGNSSRFAKVVEITYSVNGKVTGARISVFLLEHSRVTSDRDIREDCNFHIFYYLVKGLNHYGKSNDYYLNEIHRFLGDQVTPLIKDYDNFIVALKSLGFRENDLETIYTIIASILNIGDLDFTPVETDDNVGGCKVSNPDILDKIVKLLGVNKEELVDCFQNSTVSTKGEVITRSNSPEEAKFMRDAFAKGLYSRFFDYIVYSINKLLSYSLNVYGESNSIGILDIFGFETLETNSFEQLCINTTNEQLFYYFNQVVFRMEKEEYEMEGIFVKMESYSSNHSILDLLLSRPLGLFALIDEECKFPSSTETTLLSKLNNNLEKFDAYSHPKTGIPTFRYSALCSKIVATKENCQILMLRLRMDGYALGKTKVFLKYYHVEYLSKLYEYQIRKKNIIKVQGIVRSWLAKINTQKMKWAVLRDLMLAKRFSCRWRYRVKNKMSIEGHSVIEKKMIYKPSKKFVLTEDIHMNENVKVNAALEIQRHIRGFITHQKKKMNEITGELKDEGLSEEEAAKFIQTMFKKNMLKKKSTKTVTRTMQEKRLFY
;
A
#
# COMPACT_ATOMS: atom_id res chain seq x y z
N MET A 1 -2.73 22.73 47.56
CA MET A 1 -4.12 23.22 47.65
C MET A 1 -4.74 22.72 48.95
N SER A 2 -6.07 22.59 49.08
CA SER A 2 -6.71 21.86 50.19
C SER A 2 -7.01 20.43 49.70
N TYR A 3 -6.37 19.42 50.29
CA TYR A 3 -6.46 18.01 49.88
C TYR A 3 -7.55 17.23 50.64
N THR A 4 -8.31 17.93 51.47
CA THR A 4 -9.46 17.45 52.24
C THR A 4 -10.46 16.65 51.40
N GLY A 5 -10.50 15.33 51.61
CA GLY A 5 -11.52 14.43 51.04
C GLY A 5 -11.30 13.98 49.60
N ILE A 6 -10.11 14.21 49.01
CA ILE A 6 -9.80 13.77 47.65
C ILE A 6 -9.37 12.27 47.62
N SER A 7 -8.57 11.83 48.61
CA SER A 7 -8.26 10.40 48.84
C SER A 7 -9.24 9.75 49.82
N LYS A 8 -9.39 8.43 49.73
CA LYS A 8 -10.14 7.58 50.68
C LYS A 8 -9.23 6.82 51.66
N VAL A 9 -7.91 6.91 51.50
CA VAL A 9 -6.92 6.06 52.17
C VAL A 9 -5.79 6.87 52.83
N ILE A 10 -5.47 8.06 52.30
CA ILE A 10 -4.39 8.92 52.77
C ILE A 10 -4.96 10.27 53.23
N ASP A 11 -4.68 10.66 54.48
CA ASP A 11 -4.96 12.02 54.95
C ASP A 11 -3.77 12.95 54.68
N PHE A 12 -3.75 13.54 53.48
CA PHE A 12 -2.66 14.41 53.04
C PHE A 12 -2.42 15.64 53.93
N GLU A 13 -3.41 16.14 54.66
CA GLU A 13 -3.23 17.30 55.54
C GLU A 13 -2.58 16.95 56.88
N SER A 14 -2.44 15.65 57.18
CA SER A 14 -1.75 15.12 58.37
C SER A 14 -0.26 14.82 58.14
N LEU A 15 0.21 14.91 56.89
CA LEU A 15 1.57 14.48 56.52
C LEU A 15 2.64 15.49 56.95
N PRO A 16 3.78 15.03 57.49
CA PRO A 16 4.91 15.90 57.82
C PRO A 16 5.62 16.44 56.56
N ASP A 17 6.23 17.62 56.69
CA ASP A 17 7.11 18.17 55.66
C ASP A 17 8.43 17.37 55.60
N PRO A 18 8.92 16.99 54.41
CA PRO A 18 10.16 16.22 54.31
C PRO A 18 11.43 17.04 54.53
N GLN A 19 11.41 18.38 54.40
CA GLN A 19 12.62 19.21 54.46
C GLN A 19 13.32 19.15 55.83
N ASP A 20 12.54 19.00 56.91
CA ASP A 20 13.06 18.87 58.26
C ASP A 20 13.86 17.56 58.46
N LYS A 21 13.62 16.52 57.65
CA LYS A 21 14.19 15.17 57.83
C LYS A 21 15.21 14.76 56.76
N PHE A 22 15.06 15.19 55.51
CA PHE A 22 15.85 14.69 54.39
C PHE A 22 16.46 15.80 53.52
N ASN A 23 17.69 15.56 53.04
CA ASN A 23 18.37 16.41 52.07
C ASN A 23 18.60 15.63 50.75
N LEU A 24 18.01 16.09 49.65
CA LEU A 24 18.16 15.46 48.32
C LEU A 24 19.54 15.74 47.72
N THR A 25 20.11 14.77 47.00
CA THR A 25 21.48 14.84 46.46
C THR A 25 21.54 14.54 44.95
N ASN A 26 21.36 13.27 44.54
CA ASN A 26 21.46 12.83 43.15
C ASN A 26 20.11 12.33 42.63
N LEU A 27 19.74 12.66 41.38
CA LEU A 27 18.64 11.98 40.70
C LEU A 27 19.07 10.55 40.32
N ILE A 28 18.41 9.54 40.89
CA ILE A 28 18.68 8.11 40.66
C ILE A 28 17.98 7.64 39.38
N GLY A 29 16.69 7.98 39.22
CA GLY A 29 15.87 7.50 38.10
C GLY A 29 14.59 8.32 37.88
N GLU A 30 14.04 8.22 36.67
CA GLU A 30 12.84 8.93 36.21
C GLU A 30 11.74 7.89 35.91
N GLY A 31 10.63 7.94 36.64
CA GLY A 31 9.48 7.04 36.49
C GLY A 31 8.32 7.67 35.73
N THR A 32 7.26 6.90 35.48
CA THR A 32 6.08 7.38 34.73
C THR A 32 5.26 8.43 35.51
N PHE A 33 5.39 8.45 36.84
CA PHE A 33 4.59 9.27 37.76
C PHE A 33 5.43 10.10 38.74
N GLY A 34 6.75 10.16 38.57
CA GLY A 34 7.64 10.87 39.50
C GLY A 34 9.12 10.51 39.38
N GLU A 35 9.96 11.26 40.08
CA GLU A 35 11.42 11.15 40.06
C GLU A 35 11.95 10.53 41.35
N VAL A 36 12.95 9.66 41.27
CA VAL A 36 13.56 8.99 42.43
C VAL A 36 14.93 9.60 42.72
N TYR A 37 15.09 10.20 43.89
CA TYR A 37 16.30 10.89 44.34
C TYR A 37 17.02 10.13 45.46
N GLU A 38 18.35 10.23 45.48
CA GLU A 38 19.20 9.84 46.62
C GLU A 38 19.14 10.96 47.66
N ALA A 39 18.89 10.62 48.91
CA ALA A 39 18.84 11.57 50.01
C ALA A 39 19.60 11.05 51.24
N THR A 40 20.13 11.97 52.04
CA THR A 40 20.69 11.68 53.37
C THR A 40 19.72 12.14 54.45
N LEU A 41 19.64 11.43 55.57
CA LEU A 41 18.91 11.92 56.75
C LEU A 41 19.67 13.09 57.38
N ASN A 42 18.95 14.12 57.83
CA ASN A 42 19.54 15.30 58.47
C ASN A 42 20.24 14.94 59.80
N ASP A 43 19.71 13.98 60.55
CA ASP A 43 20.29 13.48 61.81
C ASP A 43 21.38 12.40 61.62
N GLU A 44 21.37 11.69 60.49
CA GLU A 44 22.31 10.60 60.17
C GLU A 44 22.89 10.77 58.75
N PRO A 45 23.85 11.69 58.51
CA PRO A 45 24.32 12.02 57.16
C PRO A 45 25.03 10.88 56.40
N GLU A 46 25.54 9.87 57.11
CA GLU A 46 26.12 8.65 56.50
C GLU A 46 25.05 7.65 56.03
N ARG A 47 23.76 7.92 56.29
CA ARG A 47 22.64 7.03 55.98
C ARG A 47 21.88 7.53 54.75
N HIS A 48 22.11 6.84 53.64
CA HIS A 48 21.48 7.11 52.35
C HIS A 48 20.13 6.39 52.23
N VAL A 49 19.13 7.08 51.68
CA VAL A 49 17.79 6.56 51.31
C VAL A 49 17.43 6.99 49.89
N ALA A 50 16.43 6.32 49.29
CA ALA A 50 15.82 6.75 48.04
C ALA A 50 14.47 7.43 48.33
N ILE A 51 14.20 8.56 47.69
CA ILE A 51 12.94 9.30 47.84
C ILE A 51 12.29 9.43 46.47
N LYS A 52 11.10 8.83 46.30
CA LYS A 52 10.26 9.04 45.12
C LYS A 52 9.45 10.32 45.32
N VAL A 53 9.78 11.35 44.57
CA VAL A 53 9.11 12.64 44.51
C VAL A 53 8.04 12.58 43.41
N ILE A 54 6.81 12.92 43.76
CA ILE A 54 5.62 12.86 42.89
C ILE A 54 4.95 14.22 42.85
N ASP A 55 4.91 14.80 41.65
CA ASP A 55 4.26 16.07 41.34
C ASP A 55 2.79 15.86 40.92
N ASN A 56 2.05 16.96 40.76
CA ASN A 56 0.66 16.96 40.27
C ASN A 56 -0.26 15.98 41.03
N ILE A 57 -0.23 16.07 42.36
CA ILE A 57 -0.94 15.19 43.32
C ILE A 57 -2.40 14.91 42.94
N THR A 58 -3.13 15.87 42.37
CA THR A 58 -4.54 15.74 41.97
C THR A 58 -4.77 14.76 40.82
N ASP A 59 -3.77 14.60 39.95
CA ASP A 59 -3.90 13.93 38.66
C ASP A 59 -3.36 12.50 38.72
N ASN A 60 -2.44 12.23 39.67
CA ASN A 60 -1.80 10.93 39.94
C ASN A 60 -2.37 10.22 41.18
N ILE A 61 -3.55 10.62 41.69
CA ILE A 61 -4.02 10.23 43.02
C ILE A 61 -4.38 8.74 43.17
N GLU A 62 -4.88 8.09 42.12
CA GLU A 62 -5.17 6.64 42.17
C GLU A 62 -3.87 5.83 42.23
N GLU A 63 -2.84 6.26 41.50
CA GLU A 63 -1.52 5.66 41.45
C GLU A 63 -0.78 5.80 42.78
N ILE A 64 -0.83 7.00 43.38
CA ILE A 64 -0.32 7.27 44.74
C ILE A 64 -1.02 6.37 45.77
N GLU A 65 -2.36 6.25 45.69
CA GLU A 65 -3.12 5.34 46.56
C GLU A 65 -2.71 3.87 46.40
N GLN A 66 -2.56 3.38 45.16
CA GLN A 66 -2.17 1.97 44.92
C GLN A 66 -0.75 1.67 45.41
N GLU A 67 0.23 2.54 45.11
CA GLU A 67 1.61 2.33 45.53
C GLU A 67 1.75 2.39 47.05
N TYR A 68 1.09 3.35 47.70
CA TYR A 68 1.03 3.43 49.16
C TYR A 68 0.41 2.18 49.79
N GLN A 69 -0.71 1.68 49.24
CA GLN A 69 -1.37 0.46 49.73
C GLN A 69 -0.49 -0.78 49.60
N VAL A 70 0.17 -0.97 48.45
CA VAL A 70 1.04 -2.13 48.22
C VAL A 70 2.26 -2.09 49.15
N LEU A 71 2.94 -0.94 49.22
CA LEU A 71 4.14 -0.79 50.05
C LEU A 71 3.84 -0.95 51.55
N THR A 72 2.82 -0.27 52.08
CA THR A 72 2.44 -0.40 53.50
C THR A 72 1.99 -1.81 53.88
N THR A 73 1.37 -2.56 52.96
CA THR A 73 0.87 -3.91 53.22
C THR A 73 1.93 -5.00 53.05
N HIS A 74 2.99 -4.77 52.26
CA HIS A 74 3.88 -5.84 51.78
C HIS A 74 5.40 -5.61 51.98
N TRP A 75 5.83 -4.48 52.55
CA TRP A 75 7.26 -4.12 52.74
C TRP A 75 8.14 -5.17 53.44
N PHE A 76 7.54 -6.10 54.21
CA PHE A 76 8.26 -7.15 54.94
C PHE A 76 8.72 -8.33 54.06
N HIS A 77 8.35 -8.38 52.78
CA HIS A 77 8.87 -9.37 51.84
C HIS A 77 10.33 -9.01 51.46
N PRO A 78 11.29 -9.96 51.46
CA PRO A 78 12.71 -9.65 51.23
C PRO A 78 12.99 -8.93 49.91
N ASN A 79 12.18 -9.15 48.87
CA ASN A 79 12.34 -8.53 47.55
C ASN A 79 11.42 -7.31 47.29
N ILE A 80 10.69 -6.82 48.29
CA ILE A 80 9.91 -5.58 48.21
C ILE A 80 10.66 -4.46 48.96
N PRO A 81 10.61 -3.18 48.53
CA PRO A 81 11.25 -2.08 49.24
C PRO A 81 10.72 -1.92 50.66
N HIS A 82 11.60 -1.54 51.59
CA HIS A 82 11.15 -1.09 52.91
C HIS A 82 10.67 0.36 52.79
N PHE A 83 9.40 0.58 53.14
CA PHE A 83 8.72 1.88 53.08
C PHE A 83 8.58 2.44 54.49
N GLU A 84 9.19 3.60 54.74
CA GLU A 84 9.24 4.19 56.08
C GLU A 84 8.13 5.23 56.32
N GLY A 85 7.63 5.89 55.26
CA GLY A 85 6.61 6.91 55.39
C GLY A 85 6.37 7.76 54.14
N LEU A 86 5.29 8.54 54.22
CA LEU A 86 4.83 9.50 53.22
C LEU A 86 4.95 10.91 53.78
N TYR A 87 5.39 11.86 52.96
CA TYR A 87 5.67 13.25 53.34
C TYR A 87 5.08 14.20 52.29
N LEU A 88 4.68 15.42 52.71
CA LEU A 88 4.08 16.42 51.83
C LEU A 88 4.82 17.76 51.95
N LYS A 89 5.50 18.17 50.89
CA LYS A 89 6.19 19.46 50.78
C LYS A 89 5.26 20.45 50.08
N LYS A 90 4.90 21.55 50.77
CA LYS A 90 4.02 22.58 50.20
C LYS A 90 4.85 23.72 49.60
N SER A 91 4.63 24.08 48.33
CA SER A 91 5.46 25.06 47.60
C SER A 91 4.66 25.95 46.65
N SER A 92 5.17 27.17 46.43
CA SER A 92 4.59 28.16 45.50
C SER A 92 4.68 27.76 44.02
N SER A 93 5.48 26.75 43.70
CA SER A 93 5.59 26.12 42.36
C SER A 93 4.59 24.99 42.11
N GLY A 94 3.93 24.48 43.17
CA GLY A 94 3.19 23.23 43.17
C GLY A 94 3.55 22.40 44.41
N ASP A 95 2.60 21.65 44.96
CA ASP A 95 2.84 20.81 46.14
C ASP A 95 3.33 19.40 45.72
N GLU A 96 4.30 18.84 46.44
CA GLU A 96 5.03 17.62 46.09
C GLU A 96 4.83 16.52 47.17
N ILE A 97 4.63 15.27 46.75
CA ILE A 97 4.62 14.11 47.65
C ILE A 97 5.97 13.41 47.60
N TRP A 98 6.55 13.13 48.77
CA TRP A 98 7.83 12.42 48.90
C TRP A 98 7.58 11.07 49.61
N MET A 99 7.88 9.95 48.95
CA MET A 99 7.84 8.59 49.52
C MET A 99 9.26 8.13 49.90
N ASN A 100 9.49 7.83 51.18
CA ASN A 100 10.79 7.32 51.65
C ASN A 100 10.90 5.79 51.45
N LEU A 101 11.87 5.38 50.63
CA LEU A 101 12.16 4.01 50.22
C LEU A 101 13.63 3.69 50.53
N PHE A 102 13.91 2.61 51.27
CA PHE A 102 15.27 2.09 51.31
C PHE A 102 15.57 1.26 50.05
N VAL A 103 16.51 1.73 49.20
CA VAL A 103 17.55 0.97 48.45
C VAL A 103 18.15 1.77 47.28
N ILE A 104 19.47 1.66 47.07
CA ILE A 104 20.18 2.15 45.87
C ILE A 104 21.43 1.27 45.59
N ILE A 105 21.68 0.89 44.33
CA ILE A 105 22.95 1.05 43.55
C ILE A 105 23.02 0.05 42.36
N ASN A 106 22.65 0.56 41.18
CA ASN A 106 23.52 0.62 39.99
C ASN A 106 24.27 -0.64 39.45
N CYS A 107 23.93 -1.12 38.24
CA CYS A 107 24.67 -2.13 37.47
C CYS A 107 24.64 -1.92 35.94
N GLN A 108 25.61 -2.51 35.21
CA GLN A 108 25.65 -2.59 33.74
C GLN A 108 25.17 -3.97 33.21
N VAL A 109 25.31 -4.20 31.89
CA VAL A 109 24.83 -5.42 31.20
C VAL A 109 25.37 -6.70 31.85
N LEU A 110 24.44 -7.61 32.10
CA LEU A 110 24.58 -8.77 32.99
C LEU A 110 25.00 -10.03 32.22
N SER A 111 25.66 -10.97 32.91
CA SER A 111 25.90 -12.34 32.47
C SER A 111 24.65 -13.23 32.64
N GLU A 112 24.64 -14.42 32.03
CA GLU A 112 23.49 -15.34 32.15
C GLU A 112 23.26 -15.81 33.60
N GLU A 113 24.30 -15.91 34.43
CA GLU A 113 24.19 -16.24 35.86
C GLU A 113 23.55 -15.10 36.67
N GLU A 114 23.96 -13.85 36.42
CA GLU A 114 23.35 -12.67 37.05
C GLU A 114 21.90 -12.47 36.59
N VAL A 115 21.59 -12.77 35.34
CA VAL A 115 20.22 -12.79 34.80
C VAL A 115 19.38 -13.90 35.44
N CYS A 116 19.92 -15.11 35.66
CA CYS A 116 19.25 -16.16 36.43
C CYS A 116 18.91 -15.69 37.85
N TYR A 117 19.88 -15.09 38.55
CA TYR A 117 19.69 -14.62 39.93
C TYR A 117 18.62 -13.52 40.01
N ILE A 118 18.71 -12.50 39.16
CA ILE A 118 17.75 -11.39 39.13
C ILE A 118 16.34 -11.87 38.77
N LEU A 119 16.21 -12.75 37.76
CA LEU A 119 14.90 -13.30 37.39
C LEU A 119 14.35 -14.23 38.48
N SER A 120 15.18 -15.00 39.20
CA SER A 120 14.76 -15.82 40.35
C SER A 120 14.10 -14.96 41.42
N GLU A 121 14.75 -13.88 41.86
CA GLU A 121 14.24 -13.02 42.94
C GLU A 121 12.98 -12.24 42.53
N VAL A 122 12.90 -11.79 41.26
CA VAL A 122 11.67 -11.19 40.70
C VAL A 122 10.55 -12.23 40.63
N THR A 123 10.85 -13.50 40.33
CA THR A 123 9.86 -14.59 40.31
C THR A 123 9.34 -14.90 41.73
N HIS A 124 10.20 -14.88 42.75
CA HIS A 124 9.76 -14.96 44.16
C HIS A 124 8.84 -13.78 44.54
N SER A 125 9.22 -12.55 44.16
CA SER A 125 8.42 -11.33 44.36
C SER A 125 7.02 -11.45 43.76
N LEU A 126 6.96 -11.86 42.48
CA LEU A 126 5.72 -12.03 41.74
C LEU A 126 4.85 -13.15 42.31
N ASN A 127 5.43 -14.30 42.69
CA ASN A 127 4.69 -15.38 43.34
C ASN A 127 4.05 -14.89 44.66
N TYR A 128 4.81 -14.18 45.51
CA TYR A 128 4.25 -13.60 46.72
C TYR A 128 3.07 -12.66 46.41
N LEU A 129 3.24 -11.67 45.53
CA LEU A 129 2.17 -10.73 45.13
C LEU A 129 0.94 -11.46 44.57
N HIS A 130 1.15 -12.47 43.71
CA HIS A 130 0.06 -13.25 43.11
C HIS A 130 -0.70 -14.09 44.16
N THR A 131 -0.03 -14.64 45.18
CA THR A 131 -0.72 -15.29 46.32
C THR A 131 -1.57 -14.31 47.14
N GLN A 132 -1.09 -13.07 47.32
CA GLN A 132 -1.85 -11.97 47.95
C GLN A 132 -2.94 -11.38 47.04
N LYS A 133 -3.07 -11.93 45.82
CA LYS A 133 -4.04 -11.55 44.78
C LYS A 133 -3.82 -10.15 44.21
N THR A 134 -2.56 -9.70 44.18
CA THR A 134 -2.12 -8.45 43.55
C THR A 134 -1.40 -8.77 42.24
N ILE A 135 -1.67 -8.00 41.19
CA ILE A 135 -1.02 -8.06 39.87
C ILE A 135 -0.21 -6.78 39.66
N HIS A 136 1.02 -6.87 39.16
CA HIS A 136 1.93 -5.72 39.07
C HIS A 136 1.78 -4.91 37.77
N ARG A 137 1.57 -5.57 36.64
CA ARG A 137 1.32 -4.99 35.30
C ARG A 137 2.45 -4.15 34.66
N ASP A 138 3.60 -3.99 35.32
CA ASP A 138 4.72 -3.19 34.77
C ASP A 138 6.12 -3.77 35.06
N ILE A 139 6.29 -5.07 34.85
CA ILE A 139 7.60 -5.73 34.97
C ILE A 139 8.48 -5.36 33.76
N LYS A 140 9.56 -4.63 34.04
CA LYS A 140 10.57 -4.15 33.08
C LYS A 140 11.91 -3.96 33.80
N GLY A 141 13.03 -3.95 33.07
CA GLY A 141 14.38 -3.80 33.67
C GLY A 141 14.59 -2.51 34.47
N HIS A 142 13.85 -1.43 34.16
CA HIS A 142 13.85 -0.18 34.93
C HIS A 142 13.19 -0.31 36.33
N ASN A 143 12.27 -1.27 36.51
CA ASN A 143 11.53 -1.46 37.75
C ASN A 143 12.18 -2.51 38.68
N ILE A 144 13.42 -2.91 38.38
CA ILE A 144 14.21 -3.86 39.16
C ILE A 144 15.45 -3.11 39.69
N MET A 145 15.53 -2.96 41.01
CA MET A 145 16.68 -2.36 41.70
C MET A 145 17.54 -3.44 42.38
N LEU A 146 18.83 -3.14 42.51
CA LEU A 146 19.77 -3.90 43.33
C LEU A 146 20.18 -3.08 44.55
N THR A 147 20.40 -3.76 45.68
CA THR A 147 21.00 -3.18 46.89
C THR A 147 22.53 -3.18 46.82
N SER A 148 23.17 -2.43 47.71
CA SER A 148 24.62 -2.50 47.94
C SER A 148 25.10 -3.85 48.53
N SER A 149 24.19 -4.70 49.02
CA SER A 149 24.43 -6.10 49.43
C SER A 149 24.12 -7.12 48.32
N GLY A 150 23.66 -6.67 47.14
CA GLY A 150 23.35 -7.50 45.99
C GLY A 150 21.93 -8.06 45.96
N ASP A 151 21.07 -7.75 46.95
CA ASP A 151 19.69 -8.22 46.98
C ASP A 151 18.85 -7.53 45.89
N VAL A 152 17.83 -8.21 45.37
CA VAL A 152 16.96 -7.70 44.30
C VAL A 152 15.67 -7.15 44.89
N LYS A 153 15.27 -5.95 44.46
CA LYS A 153 14.04 -5.25 44.86
C LYS A 153 13.18 -4.90 43.64
N LEU A 154 11.90 -5.25 43.69
CA LEU A 154 10.91 -4.90 42.67
C LEU A 154 10.18 -3.60 43.06
N ILE A 155 10.10 -2.62 42.14
CA ILE A 155 9.62 -1.24 42.42
C ILE A 155 8.51 -0.76 41.46
N ASP A 156 7.97 0.43 41.72
CA ASP A 156 6.98 1.16 40.91
C ASP A 156 5.59 0.48 40.83
N TYR A 157 4.86 0.53 41.95
CA TYR A 157 3.57 -0.16 42.12
C TYR A 157 2.35 0.67 41.69
N GLY A 158 2.54 1.87 41.13
CA GLY A 158 1.46 2.82 40.84
C GLY A 158 0.33 2.26 39.96
N ILE A 159 0.63 1.35 39.03
CA ILE A 159 -0.39 0.68 38.19
C ILE A 159 -0.69 -0.77 38.59
N ALA A 160 -0.31 -1.20 39.79
CA ALA A 160 -0.75 -2.49 40.33
C ALA A 160 -2.29 -2.56 40.49
N CYS A 161 -2.85 -3.74 40.74
CA CYS A 161 -4.24 -3.86 41.18
C CYS A 161 -4.50 -5.15 41.99
N ASN A 162 -5.47 -5.10 42.91
CA ASN A 162 -5.94 -6.31 43.58
C ASN A 162 -7.08 -6.97 42.80
N ILE A 163 -7.07 -8.30 42.71
CA ILE A 163 -8.08 -9.10 42.02
C ILE A 163 -9.46 -9.02 42.70
N LYS A 164 -9.53 -8.59 43.97
CA LYS A 164 -10.80 -8.33 44.69
C LYS A 164 -11.54 -7.06 44.23
N ASP A 165 -10.83 -6.10 43.62
CA ASP A 165 -11.42 -4.82 43.23
C ASP A 165 -12.31 -4.92 41.98
N THR A 166 -13.00 -3.82 41.68
CA THR A 166 -14.08 -3.77 40.68
C THR A 166 -13.65 -4.28 39.31
N TYR A 167 -14.61 -4.95 38.67
CA TYR A 167 -14.48 -5.64 37.38
C TYR A 167 -13.85 -4.75 36.28
N ASP A 168 -14.08 -3.44 36.37
CA ASP A 168 -13.60 -2.43 35.42
C ASP A 168 -12.07 -2.26 35.43
N LYS A 169 -11.37 -2.36 36.58
CA LYS A 169 -9.91 -2.18 36.67
C LYS A 169 -9.10 -3.30 35.99
N ARG A 170 -9.75 -4.38 35.56
CA ARG A 170 -9.14 -5.51 34.79
C ARG A 170 -9.54 -5.52 33.30
N HIS A 171 -10.09 -4.42 32.81
CA HIS A 171 -10.39 -4.19 31.38
C HIS A 171 -9.66 -2.97 30.79
N THR A 172 -8.71 -2.37 31.52
CA THR A 172 -7.88 -1.25 31.05
C THR A 172 -6.56 -1.75 30.47
N SER A 173 -6.14 -1.15 29.34
CA SER A 173 -4.89 -1.45 28.64
C SER A 173 -3.71 -0.64 29.19
N VAL A 174 -3.37 -0.86 30.47
CA VAL A 174 -2.25 -0.18 31.18
C VAL A 174 -0.97 -1.04 31.20
N GLY A 175 0.20 -0.38 31.22
CA GLY A 175 1.53 -0.99 31.22
C GLY A 175 2.50 -0.32 30.24
N THR A 176 3.80 -0.54 30.39
CA THR A 176 4.80 0.05 29.47
C THR A 176 4.76 -0.68 28.09
N PRO A 177 4.45 0.01 26.97
CA PRO A 177 3.97 -0.61 25.71
C PRO A 177 4.77 -1.74 25.03
N TYR A 178 6.07 -1.88 25.30
CA TYR A 178 6.89 -2.96 24.72
C TYR A 178 6.86 -4.25 25.55
N TRP A 179 6.59 -4.14 26.85
CA TRP A 179 6.49 -5.26 27.80
C TRP A 179 5.05 -5.77 27.96
N MET A 180 4.04 -5.00 27.54
CA MET A 180 2.63 -5.38 27.67
C MET A 180 2.28 -6.71 26.98
N ALA A 181 1.53 -7.55 27.68
CA ALA A 181 1.09 -8.85 27.19
C ALA A 181 -0.02 -8.75 26.12
N PRO A 182 -0.10 -9.67 25.14
CA PRO A 182 -1.09 -9.64 24.06
C PRO A 182 -2.55 -9.54 24.53
N GLU A 183 -2.89 -10.18 25.65
CA GLU A 183 -4.22 -10.14 26.25
C GLU A 183 -4.55 -8.81 26.95
N VAL A 184 -3.56 -8.13 27.56
CA VAL A 184 -3.72 -6.79 28.14
C VAL A 184 -3.98 -5.77 27.04
N ILE A 185 -3.22 -5.81 25.94
CA ILE A 185 -3.41 -4.97 24.74
C ILE A 185 -4.78 -5.22 24.07
N SER A 186 -5.38 -6.40 24.28
CA SER A 186 -6.63 -6.80 23.62
C SER A 186 -7.89 -6.63 24.48
N CYS A 187 -7.76 -6.34 25.78
CA CYS A 187 -8.89 -6.40 26.72
C CYS A 187 -10.00 -5.37 26.44
N GLU A 188 -9.65 -4.15 26.01
CA GLU A 188 -10.60 -3.07 25.70
C GLU A 188 -11.51 -3.38 24.50
N GLN A 189 -11.05 -4.25 23.60
CA GLN A 189 -11.76 -4.69 22.40
C GLN A 189 -12.77 -5.81 22.68
N LEU A 190 -12.68 -6.47 23.85
CA LEU A 190 -13.47 -7.65 24.23
C LEU A 190 -13.97 -7.52 25.69
N LYS A 191 -15.13 -6.87 25.88
CA LYS A 191 -15.83 -6.65 27.18
C LYS A 191 -16.23 -7.93 27.96
N THR A 192 -15.66 -9.08 27.66
CA THR A 192 -16.03 -10.40 28.15
C THR A 192 -14.83 -11.24 28.61
N HIS A 193 -13.60 -10.73 28.45
CA HIS A 193 -12.38 -11.38 28.91
C HIS A 193 -11.59 -10.37 29.76
N ALA A 194 -11.46 -10.67 31.05
CA ALA A 194 -10.50 -10.01 31.93
C ALA A 194 -9.22 -10.86 31.93
N TYR A 195 -8.05 -10.23 31.96
CA TYR A 195 -6.79 -10.94 32.11
C TYR A 195 -6.54 -11.31 33.59
N ASP A 196 -5.66 -12.29 33.80
CA ASP A 196 -5.18 -12.73 35.11
C ASP A 196 -3.68 -12.43 35.28
N SER A 197 -3.09 -12.85 36.40
CA SER A 197 -1.73 -12.47 36.79
C SER A 197 -0.62 -13.01 35.87
N ARG A 198 -0.95 -13.91 34.93
CA ARG A 198 -0.02 -14.38 33.89
C ARG A 198 0.39 -13.28 32.91
N CYS A 199 -0.25 -12.11 32.90
CA CYS A 199 0.28 -10.94 32.18
C CYS A 199 1.69 -10.56 32.67
N ASP A 200 1.96 -10.67 33.98
CA ASP A 200 3.29 -10.36 34.55
C ASP A 200 4.36 -11.37 34.08
N VAL A 201 3.97 -12.62 33.79
CA VAL A 201 4.86 -13.68 33.26
C VAL A 201 5.31 -13.36 31.82
N TRP A 202 4.45 -12.76 31.00
CA TRP A 202 4.87 -12.27 29.68
C TRP A 202 5.86 -11.10 29.82
N SER A 203 5.54 -10.13 30.68
CA SER A 203 6.41 -8.97 30.94
C SER A 203 7.77 -9.39 31.50
N LEU A 204 7.82 -10.44 32.33
CA LEU A 204 9.04 -11.10 32.79
C LEU A 204 9.86 -11.70 31.63
N GLY A 205 9.20 -12.37 30.66
CA GLY A 205 9.86 -12.88 29.45
C GLY A 205 10.44 -11.78 28.54
N ILE A 206 9.77 -10.64 28.42
CA ILE A 206 10.30 -9.46 27.72
C ILE A 206 11.50 -8.88 28.49
N THR A 207 11.40 -8.82 29.82
CA THR A 207 12.48 -8.36 30.72
C THR A 207 13.71 -9.28 30.65
N ALA A 208 13.53 -10.59 30.53
CA ALA A 208 14.63 -11.54 30.34
C ALA A 208 15.44 -11.26 29.06
N ILE A 209 14.76 -10.94 27.95
CA ILE A 209 15.43 -10.51 26.70
C ILE A 209 16.10 -9.14 26.89
N GLU A 210 15.44 -8.20 27.59
CA GLU A 210 15.98 -6.86 27.87
C GLU A 210 17.30 -6.92 28.65
N LEU A 211 17.36 -7.71 29.74
CA LEU A 211 18.55 -7.84 30.58
C LEU A 211 19.71 -8.55 29.84
N ALA A 212 19.40 -9.55 29.00
CA ALA A 212 20.39 -10.35 28.28
C ALA A 212 20.94 -9.67 27.00
N GLU A 213 20.08 -8.99 26.23
CA GLU A 213 20.46 -8.38 24.94
C GLU A 213 20.54 -6.84 25.00
N GLY A 214 20.23 -6.23 26.15
CA GLY A 214 20.42 -4.82 26.45
C GLY A 214 19.36 -3.88 25.89
N LYS A 215 18.28 -4.40 25.30
CA LYS A 215 17.08 -3.69 24.81
C LYS A 215 15.88 -4.64 24.78
N ALA A 216 14.69 -4.15 25.12
CA ALA A 216 13.46 -4.90 24.91
C ALA A 216 13.12 -5.04 23.41
N PRO A 217 12.56 -6.18 22.97
CA PRO A 217 11.99 -6.35 21.64
C PRO A 217 11.09 -5.19 21.20
N LEU A 218 11.20 -4.81 19.92
CA LEU A 218 10.42 -3.74 19.28
C LEU A 218 10.67 -2.30 19.80
N SER A 219 11.64 -2.06 20.70
CA SER A 219 11.95 -0.71 21.24
C SER A 219 12.29 0.36 20.20
N GLU A 220 12.70 -0.04 18.99
CA GLU A 220 13.02 0.83 17.85
C GLU A 220 11.76 1.28 17.06
N LEU A 221 10.56 0.82 17.47
CA LEU A 221 9.29 1.21 16.87
C LEU A 221 8.55 2.19 17.76
N HIS A 222 7.80 3.13 17.18
CA HIS A 222 6.86 3.96 17.94
C HIS A 222 5.90 3.09 18.79
N PRO A 223 5.58 3.43 20.06
CA PRO A 223 4.81 2.57 20.97
C PRO A 223 3.53 1.98 20.37
N MET A 224 2.72 2.80 19.71
CA MET A 224 1.49 2.36 19.03
C MET A 224 1.72 1.27 17.96
N ARG A 225 2.90 1.29 17.30
CA ARG A 225 3.28 0.26 16.32
C ARG A 225 3.72 -1.04 16.99
N ALA A 226 4.32 -0.98 18.18
CA ALA A 226 4.63 -2.17 18.99
C ALA A 226 3.33 -2.82 19.49
N LEU A 227 2.41 -2.05 20.06
CA LEU A 227 1.07 -2.52 20.47
C LEU A 227 0.31 -3.19 19.32
N PHE A 228 0.44 -2.69 18.09
CA PHE A 228 -0.15 -3.32 16.89
C PHE A 228 0.58 -4.57 16.37
N GLN A 229 1.82 -4.84 16.80
CA GLN A 229 2.61 -5.99 16.37
C GLN A 229 2.65 -7.11 17.42
N ILE A 230 2.70 -6.79 18.71
CA ILE A 230 2.78 -7.74 19.83
C ILE A 230 1.67 -8.81 19.73
N PRO A 231 0.38 -8.51 19.47
CA PRO A 231 -0.63 -9.55 19.27
C PRO A 231 -0.51 -10.31 17.95
N ARG A 232 0.07 -9.73 16.89
CA ARG A 232 -0.07 -10.20 15.49
C ARG A 232 1.11 -10.99 14.91
N ASN A 233 2.34 -10.69 15.32
CA ASN A 233 3.56 -11.37 14.86
C ASN A 233 3.74 -12.73 15.59
N PRO A 234 4.75 -13.57 15.28
CA PRO A 234 5.23 -14.55 16.28
C PRO A 234 5.63 -13.85 17.61
N PRO A 235 5.71 -14.57 18.74
CA PRO A 235 6.32 -14.03 19.95
C PRO A 235 7.80 -13.65 19.69
N PRO A 236 8.37 -12.69 20.45
CA PRO A 236 9.80 -12.42 20.43
C PRO A 236 10.63 -13.64 20.84
N ALA A 237 11.89 -13.65 20.43
CA ALA A 237 12.92 -14.62 20.86
C ALA A 237 14.27 -13.91 20.89
N LEU A 238 15.23 -14.47 21.64
CA LEU A 238 16.61 -13.98 21.73
C LEU A 238 17.26 -13.95 20.33
N LEU A 239 17.85 -12.82 19.95
CA LEU A 239 18.46 -12.61 18.63
C LEU A 239 19.74 -13.42 18.44
N LYS A 240 20.43 -13.76 19.55
CA LYS A 240 21.69 -14.53 19.55
C LYS A 240 21.56 -15.86 20.29
N VAL A 241 20.62 -16.71 19.87
CA VAL A 241 20.35 -18.03 20.48
C VAL A 241 21.64 -18.82 20.78
N GLU A 242 22.61 -18.83 19.86
CA GLU A 242 23.91 -19.51 19.99
C GLU A 242 24.81 -19.01 21.16
N ARG A 243 24.47 -17.89 21.81
CA ARG A 243 25.20 -17.32 22.97
C ARG A 243 24.68 -17.86 24.31
N TRP A 244 23.46 -18.37 24.33
CA TRP A 244 22.65 -18.58 25.54
C TRP A 244 22.43 -20.08 25.77
N SER A 245 22.29 -20.52 27.02
CA SER A 245 22.01 -21.94 27.29
C SER A 245 20.59 -22.34 26.89
N GLU A 246 20.39 -23.64 26.58
CA GLU A 246 19.11 -24.16 26.12
C GLU A 246 17.98 -23.90 27.15
N ASP A 247 18.23 -24.08 28.45
CA ASP A 247 17.27 -23.75 29.52
C ASP A 247 16.89 -22.25 29.53
N PHE A 248 17.81 -21.33 29.25
CA PHE A 248 17.47 -19.90 29.23
C PHE A 248 16.60 -19.56 28.01
N VAL A 249 16.89 -20.17 26.87
CA VAL A 249 16.07 -20.06 25.66
C VAL A 249 14.68 -20.69 25.89
N GLU A 250 14.59 -21.83 26.58
CA GLU A 250 13.34 -22.49 26.93
C GLU A 250 12.49 -21.62 27.88
N PHE A 251 13.09 -21.10 28.96
CA PHE A 251 12.46 -20.17 29.92
C PHE A 251 11.81 -18.96 29.22
N VAL A 252 12.54 -18.32 28.29
CA VAL A 252 12.00 -17.18 27.52
C VAL A 252 10.85 -17.59 26.60
N ASN A 253 10.90 -18.79 26.01
CA ASN A 253 9.81 -19.29 25.16
C ASN A 253 8.55 -19.62 25.97
N GLU A 254 8.67 -20.20 27.18
CA GLU A 254 7.53 -20.46 28.07
C GLU A 254 6.87 -19.17 28.56
N CYS A 255 7.67 -18.16 28.96
CA CYS A 255 7.16 -16.84 29.33
C CYS A 255 6.37 -16.17 28.20
N LEU A 256 6.84 -16.33 26.96
CA LEU A 256 6.27 -15.67 25.78
C LEU A 256 5.23 -16.52 25.03
N ILE A 257 4.57 -17.46 25.71
CA ILE A 257 3.37 -18.12 25.21
C ILE A 257 2.24 -17.09 25.04
N LYS A 258 1.74 -16.95 23.82
CA LYS A 258 0.74 -15.94 23.43
C LYS A 258 -0.69 -16.23 23.88
N ASP A 259 -1.03 -17.49 24.01
CA ASP A 259 -2.32 -17.89 24.56
C ASP A 259 -2.18 -17.94 26.08
N TYR A 260 -2.67 -16.92 26.78
CA TYR A 260 -2.47 -16.79 28.21
C TYR A 260 -3.07 -17.98 28.99
N GLU A 261 -4.07 -18.69 28.45
CA GLU A 261 -4.60 -19.92 29.04
C GLU A 261 -3.56 -21.06 29.07
N GLN A 262 -2.60 -21.06 28.13
CA GLN A 262 -1.50 -22.02 27.99
C GLN A 262 -0.16 -21.53 28.57
N ARG A 263 -0.07 -20.27 29.01
CA ARG A 263 1.12 -19.73 29.67
C ARG A 263 1.15 -20.24 31.13
N PRO A 264 2.32 -20.67 31.65
CA PRO A 264 2.43 -21.11 33.03
C PRO A 264 2.12 -19.99 34.02
N PHE A 265 1.70 -20.36 35.22
CA PHE A 265 1.68 -19.47 36.37
C PHE A 265 3.10 -19.28 36.91
N ILE A 266 3.33 -18.14 37.58
CA ILE A 266 4.64 -17.80 38.15
C ILE A 266 5.18 -18.89 39.10
N MET A 267 4.29 -19.57 39.83
CA MET A 267 4.62 -20.69 40.73
C MET A 267 5.16 -21.92 39.99
N GLU A 268 4.65 -22.21 38.79
CA GLU A 268 5.13 -23.31 37.94
C GLU A 268 6.49 -22.94 37.33
N LEU A 269 6.65 -21.69 36.91
CA LEU A 269 7.89 -21.14 36.36
C LEU A 269 9.05 -21.14 37.38
N MET A 270 8.78 -21.08 38.69
CA MET A 270 9.81 -21.22 39.74
C MET A 270 10.50 -22.59 39.72
N GLU A 271 9.84 -23.65 39.23
CA GLU A 271 10.43 -24.99 39.12
C GLU A 271 11.27 -25.16 37.83
N HIS A 272 11.29 -24.17 36.94
CA HIS A 272 11.99 -24.25 35.65
C HIS A 272 13.51 -24.42 35.83
N PRO A 273 14.17 -25.36 35.09
CA PRO A 273 15.60 -25.67 35.25
C PRO A 273 16.53 -24.45 35.27
N PHE A 274 16.27 -23.47 34.40
CA PHE A 274 17.02 -22.21 34.35
C PHE A 274 17.11 -21.50 35.72
N LEU A 275 16.00 -21.34 36.44
CA LEU A 275 15.99 -20.67 37.75
C LEU A 275 16.53 -21.60 38.86
N GLN A 276 16.25 -22.90 38.78
CA GLN A 276 16.72 -23.90 39.74
C GLN A 276 18.25 -23.99 39.82
N ARG A 277 18.98 -23.65 38.74
CA ARG A 277 20.45 -23.52 38.74
C ARG A 277 20.96 -22.57 39.83
N CYS A 278 20.27 -21.45 40.06
CA CYS A 278 20.68 -20.46 41.04
C CYS A 278 20.57 -20.95 42.50
N LEU A 279 19.76 -21.99 42.79
CA LEU A 279 19.63 -22.56 44.15
C LEU A 279 20.82 -23.46 44.54
N TYR A 280 21.57 -23.99 43.58
CA TYR A 280 22.72 -24.87 43.83
C TYR A 280 24.04 -24.11 44.07
N ASN A 281 24.18 -22.89 43.54
CA ASN A 281 25.40 -22.09 43.63
C ASN A 281 25.29 -20.97 44.69
N GLN A 282 25.13 -21.34 45.97
CA GLN A 282 24.97 -20.43 47.12
C GLN A 282 26.20 -19.54 47.46
N SER A 283 27.17 -19.41 46.55
CA SER A 283 28.40 -18.62 46.71
C SER A 283 28.44 -17.33 45.90
N ASN A 284 27.50 -17.13 44.96
CA ASN A 284 27.53 -16.00 44.03
C ASN A 284 26.61 -14.87 44.50
N HIS A 285 26.97 -14.18 45.59
CA HIS A 285 26.58 -12.77 45.73
C HIS A 285 27.18 -11.98 44.55
N ILE A 286 26.44 -11.01 44.00
CA ILE A 286 26.96 -10.11 42.97
C ILE A 286 28.18 -9.37 43.55
N ASP A 287 29.33 -9.44 42.86
CA ASP A 287 30.59 -8.91 43.39
C ASP A 287 30.51 -7.38 43.61
N PRO A 288 30.69 -6.87 44.85
CA PRO A 288 30.49 -5.44 45.17
C PRO A 288 31.53 -4.49 44.55
N THR A 289 32.40 -4.99 43.67
CA THR A 289 33.37 -4.21 42.88
C THR A 289 32.70 -3.51 41.67
N ILE A 290 31.51 -3.92 41.23
CA ILE A 290 30.76 -3.30 40.10
C ILE A 290 30.11 -1.98 40.54
N ARG A 291 30.92 -0.90 40.64
CA ARG A 291 30.48 0.40 41.17
C ARG A 291 30.01 1.39 40.08
N ARG A 292 28.74 1.84 40.22
CA ARG A 292 28.08 3.07 39.66
C ARG A 292 27.37 2.96 38.29
N GLY A 293 26.26 3.71 38.20
CA GLY A 293 25.34 3.81 37.04
C GLY A 293 24.16 2.84 37.11
N LEU A 294 22.91 3.35 37.07
CA LEU A 294 21.66 2.55 37.09
C LEU A 294 21.63 1.55 35.91
N LEU A 295 20.58 0.72 35.80
CA LEU A 295 20.19 0.04 34.55
C LEU A 295 19.68 1.04 33.46
N ARG A 296 20.38 2.17 33.33
CA ARG A 296 20.33 3.11 32.22
C ARG A 296 21.06 2.50 31.02
N ILE A 297 20.33 1.68 30.26
CA ILE A 297 20.62 1.47 28.84
C ILE A 297 20.80 2.85 28.21
N LYS A 298 22.02 3.17 27.76
CA LYS A 298 22.31 4.51 27.22
C LYS A 298 21.37 4.81 26.05
N ARG A 299 20.54 5.85 26.18
CA ARG A 299 20.07 6.64 25.03
C ARG A 299 21.27 7.37 24.44
N SER A 300 22.15 6.65 23.76
CA SER A 300 23.31 7.19 23.05
C SER A 300 22.90 7.74 21.68
N ALA A 301 21.94 8.66 21.73
CA ALA A 301 21.52 9.56 20.68
C ALA A 301 20.70 10.66 21.36
N ASP A 302 20.84 11.90 20.87
CA ASP A 302 19.83 12.95 21.04
C ASP A 302 18.45 12.38 20.67
N PRO A 303 17.32 12.90 21.20
CA PRO A 303 15.99 12.37 20.93
C PRO A 303 15.76 12.25 19.42
N ILE A 304 15.85 11.02 18.90
CA ILE A 304 15.84 10.75 17.47
C ILE A 304 14.46 11.17 16.96
N LEU A 305 14.39 12.30 16.26
CA LEU A 305 13.14 12.81 15.70
C LEU A 305 12.52 11.71 14.83
N ILE A 306 11.45 11.08 15.33
CA ILE A 306 10.87 9.89 14.71
C ILE A 306 10.11 10.35 13.48
N LEU A 307 10.80 10.37 12.34
CA LEU A 307 10.27 10.87 11.08
C LEU A 307 9.02 10.09 10.64
N VAL A 308 7.84 10.63 10.94
CA VAL A 308 6.53 10.11 10.53
C VAL A 308 6.46 9.95 9.03
N ASP A 309 5.67 8.99 8.60
CA ASP A 309 5.50 8.61 7.20
C ASP A 309 4.32 9.35 6.52
N ASP A 310 3.48 10.05 7.30
CA ASP A 310 2.35 10.87 6.85
C ASP A 310 2.37 12.19 7.63
N LEU A 311 2.51 13.34 6.94
CA LEU A 311 2.58 14.65 7.61
C LEU A 311 1.25 15.06 8.26
N ALA A 312 0.14 14.40 7.90
CA ALA A 312 -1.16 14.57 8.56
C ALA A 312 -1.23 13.91 9.96
N SER A 313 -0.10 13.50 10.53
CA SER A 313 0.07 13.10 11.94
C SER A 313 1.15 13.91 12.68
N LEU A 314 1.44 15.13 12.23
CA LEU A 314 2.18 16.13 13.01
C LEU A 314 1.19 16.99 13.79
N ASP A 315 1.50 17.27 15.06
CA ASP A 315 0.67 18.11 15.93
C ASP A 315 0.87 19.61 15.59
N ASP A 316 2.12 20.04 15.45
CA ASP A 316 2.51 21.35 14.95
C ASP A 316 2.76 21.30 13.42
N ILE A 317 2.13 22.24 12.69
CA ILE A 317 2.16 22.28 11.22
C ILE A 317 2.51 23.68 10.75
N ASP A 318 3.80 23.91 10.50
CA ASP A 318 4.34 25.14 9.89
C ASP A 318 5.33 24.82 8.74
N THR A 319 5.66 25.85 7.95
CA THR A 319 6.53 25.73 6.77
C THR A 319 7.95 25.25 7.09
N ASP A 320 8.55 25.73 8.17
CA ASP A 320 9.94 25.45 8.53
C ASP A 320 10.06 24.05 9.14
N THR A 321 9.09 23.65 9.97
CA THR A 321 8.94 22.26 10.44
C THR A 321 8.78 21.30 9.28
N ILE A 322 7.87 21.55 8.33
CA ILE A 322 7.68 20.69 7.15
C ILE A 322 8.96 20.62 6.30
N CYS A 323 9.60 21.75 6.00
CA CYS A 323 10.84 21.79 5.23
C CYS A 323 11.96 20.99 5.91
N THR A 324 12.16 21.20 7.22
CA THR A 324 13.14 20.45 8.03
C THR A 324 12.84 18.95 8.01
N TYR A 325 11.58 18.55 8.15
CA TYR A 325 11.16 17.15 8.11
C TYR A 325 11.47 16.48 6.78
N LEU A 326 11.12 17.15 5.68
CA LEU A 326 11.37 16.67 4.32
C LEU A 326 12.86 16.60 4.02
N GLN A 327 13.66 17.57 4.48
CA GLN A 327 15.12 17.55 4.39
C GLN A 327 15.74 16.39 5.18
N MET A 328 15.27 16.13 6.41
CA MET A 328 15.74 15.00 7.22
C MET A 328 15.37 13.64 6.60
N ARG A 329 14.16 13.51 6.04
CA ARG A 329 13.74 12.31 5.27
C ARG A 329 14.60 12.15 4.00
N TYR A 330 14.84 13.22 3.25
CA TYR A 330 15.68 13.23 2.06
C TYR A 330 17.13 12.81 2.35
N ASN A 331 17.73 13.32 3.44
CA ASN A 331 19.07 12.93 3.89
C ASN A 331 19.17 11.43 4.23
N GLN A 332 18.08 10.83 4.71
CA GLN A 332 17.96 9.37 4.92
C GLN A 332 17.60 8.59 3.64
N ASN A 333 17.61 9.22 2.46
CA ASN A 333 17.16 8.70 1.17
C ASN A 333 15.66 8.31 1.12
N LYS A 334 14.85 8.76 2.08
CA LYS A 334 13.39 8.57 2.14
C LYS A 334 12.70 9.67 1.32
N ILE A 335 12.73 9.55 -0.01
CA ILE A 335 12.19 10.58 -0.92
C ILE A 335 10.66 10.70 -0.95
N TYR A 336 9.94 9.76 -0.32
CA TYR A 336 8.49 9.69 -0.31
C TYR A 336 7.93 9.94 1.09
N THR A 337 6.85 10.72 1.17
CA THR A 337 6.10 11.03 2.39
C THR A 337 4.63 11.19 2.04
N TYR A 338 3.69 10.70 2.85
CA TYR A 338 2.26 10.93 2.62
C TYR A 338 1.79 12.28 3.19
N ILE A 339 0.66 12.77 2.66
CA ILE A 339 -0.24 13.73 3.33
C ILE A 339 -1.66 13.21 3.12
N GLY A 340 -2.15 12.36 4.02
CA GLY A 340 -3.39 11.62 3.79
C GLY A 340 -3.33 10.86 2.46
N GLU A 341 -4.27 11.05 1.55
CA GLU A 341 -4.28 10.41 0.22
C GLU A 341 -3.36 11.06 -0.84
N ILE A 342 -2.55 12.05 -0.48
CA ILE A 342 -1.50 12.64 -1.32
C ILE A 342 -0.15 11.97 -0.99
N ILE A 343 0.76 11.91 -1.97
CA ILE A 343 2.16 11.50 -1.78
C ILE A 343 3.12 12.57 -2.32
N ILE A 344 3.99 13.09 -1.46
CA ILE A 344 5.13 13.95 -1.83
C ILE A 344 6.24 13.04 -2.39
N SER A 345 6.91 13.51 -3.45
CA SER A 345 8.00 12.83 -4.14
C SER A 345 9.13 13.82 -4.41
N ILE A 346 10.21 13.77 -3.62
CA ILE A 346 11.38 14.65 -3.81
C ILE A 346 12.36 13.97 -4.78
N ASN A 347 12.80 14.67 -5.83
CA ASN A 347 13.74 14.09 -6.79
C ASN A 347 15.11 13.80 -6.12
N PRO A 348 15.58 12.54 -6.04
CA PRO A 348 16.87 12.21 -5.40
C PRO A 348 18.10 12.64 -6.20
N CYS A 349 17.94 13.04 -7.48
CA CYS A 349 19.01 13.32 -8.44
C CYS A 349 20.07 12.19 -8.60
N LYS A 350 19.77 10.99 -8.11
CA LYS A 350 20.61 9.78 -8.14
C LYS A 350 19.73 8.52 -8.17
N THR A 351 20.28 7.40 -8.63
CA THR A 351 19.54 6.13 -8.66
C THR A 351 19.40 5.54 -7.25
N LEU A 352 18.17 5.18 -6.85
CA LEU A 352 17.86 4.49 -5.60
C LEU A 352 17.29 3.08 -5.89
N ASN A 353 17.72 2.07 -5.12
CA ASN A 353 17.32 0.67 -5.30
C ASN A 353 15.94 0.35 -4.67
N ILE A 354 14.98 1.26 -4.78
CA ILE A 354 13.62 1.16 -4.20
C ILE A 354 12.56 0.70 -5.21
N TYR A 355 12.93 0.56 -6.48
CA TYR A 355 12.03 0.22 -7.58
C TYR A 355 12.14 -1.24 -8.07
N SER A 356 12.89 -2.08 -7.35
CA SER A 356 13.15 -3.47 -7.74
C SER A 356 11.90 -4.36 -7.72
N ALA A 357 11.97 -5.51 -8.40
CA ALA A 357 10.91 -6.52 -8.38
C ALA A 357 10.61 -7.07 -6.96
N HIS A 358 11.59 -7.00 -6.04
CA HIS A 358 11.37 -7.29 -4.62
C HIS A 358 10.40 -6.29 -4.00
N GLU A 359 10.62 -4.99 -4.21
CA GLU A 359 9.73 -3.95 -3.69
C GLU A 359 8.33 -4.03 -4.33
N MET A 360 8.23 -4.34 -5.63
CA MET A 360 6.93 -4.61 -6.26
C MET A 360 6.16 -5.78 -5.59
N CYS A 361 6.88 -6.82 -5.11
CA CYS A 361 6.27 -7.90 -4.34
C CYS A 361 5.90 -7.48 -2.91
N LYS A 362 6.73 -6.64 -2.26
CA LYS A 362 6.55 -6.11 -0.90
C LYS A 362 5.30 -5.23 -0.74
N TYR A 363 4.99 -4.39 -1.73
CA TYR A 363 3.81 -3.49 -1.72
C TYR A 363 2.51 -4.14 -2.24
N ARG A 364 2.62 -5.25 -2.99
CA ARG A 364 1.46 -5.89 -3.62
C ARG A 364 0.53 -6.56 -2.61
N ASN A 365 -0.77 -6.28 -2.71
CA ASN A 365 -1.83 -6.76 -1.81
C ASN A 365 -1.60 -6.39 -0.33
N LYS A 366 -1.05 -5.18 -0.05
CA LYS A 366 -0.85 -4.64 1.31
C LYS A 366 -1.73 -3.42 1.57
N SER A 367 -1.95 -3.07 2.84
CA SER A 367 -2.42 -1.73 3.19
C SER A 367 -1.33 -0.70 2.87
N LYS A 368 -1.77 0.51 2.56
CA LYS A 368 -0.93 1.69 2.29
C LYS A 368 0.11 1.97 3.39
N TYR A 369 -0.28 1.73 4.64
CA TYR A 369 0.52 1.96 5.85
C TYR A 369 1.19 0.67 6.40
N ASP A 370 1.12 -0.47 5.72
CA ASP A 370 1.84 -1.69 6.12
C ASP A 370 3.35 -1.63 5.78
N ASN A 371 3.76 -0.64 4.99
CA ASN A 371 5.12 -0.39 4.52
C ASN A 371 5.42 1.14 4.56
N LEU A 372 6.68 1.52 4.35
CA LEU A 372 7.08 2.93 4.16
C LEU A 372 6.37 3.57 2.94
N PRO A 373 6.25 4.91 2.86
CA PRO A 373 5.64 5.59 1.73
C PRO A 373 6.31 5.26 0.40
N HIS A 374 5.50 4.95 -0.61
CA HIS A 374 6.00 4.65 -1.95
C HIS A 374 4.90 4.78 -3.01
N VAL A 375 5.26 5.18 -4.23
CA VAL A 375 4.33 5.18 -5.39
C VAL A 375 3.69 3.81 -5.64
N TYR A 376 4.38 2.71 -5.30
CA TYR A 376 3.82 1.36 -5.40
C TYR A 376 2.67 1.09 -4.41
N ALA A 377 2.66 1.73 -3.24
CA ALA A 377 1.55 1.63 -2.30
C ALA A 377 0.30 2.34 -2.83
N MET A 378 0.48 3.54 -3.41
CA MET A 378 -0.61 4.29 -4.06
C MET A 378 -1.17 3.53 -5.26
N ALA A 379 -0.30 3.00 -6.15
CA ALA A 379 -0.70 2.15 -7.27
C ALA A 379 -1.49 0.90 -6.81
N ASN A 380 -1.06 0.25 -5.72
CA ASN A 380 -1.78 -0.88 -5.12
C ASN A 380 -3.15 -0.48 -4.55
N SER A 381 -3.24 0.68 -3.89
CA SER A 381 -4.50 1.24 -3.37
C SER A 381 -5.50 1.50 -4.50
N SER A 382 -5.12 2.31 -5.50
CA SER A 382 -6.01 2.65 -6.62
C SER A 382 -6.42 1.43 -7.45
N TYR A 383 -5.52 0.47 -7.69
CA TYR A 383 -5.87 -0.80 -8.36
C TYR A 383 -6.93 -1.60 -7.61
N HIS A 384 -6.85 -1.66 -6.28
CA HIS A 384 -7.88 -2.31 -5.47
C HIS A 384 -9.18 -1.50 -5.42
N ASN A 385 -9.13 -0.18 -5.26
CA ASN A 385 -10.31 0.69 -5.21
C ASN A 385 -11.08 0.63 -6.54
N MET A 386 -10.39 0.61 -7.68
CA MET A 386 -10.98 0.38 -8.99
C MET A 386 -11.82 -0.91 -9.03
N ILE A 387 -11.24 -2.03 -8.58
CA ILE A 387 -11.90 -3.36 -8.61
C ILE A 387 -13.04 -3.45 -7.60
N HIS A 388 -12.90 -2.81 -6.43
CA HIS A 388 -13.87 -2.87 -5.34
C HIS A 388 -15.08 -1.94 -5.58
N GLU A 389 -14.85 -0.71 -6.05
CA GLU A 389 -15.91 0.28 -6.31
C GLU A 389 -16.49 0.20 -7.72
N LYS A 390 -15.79 -0.43 -8.68
CA LYS A 390 -16.09 -0.40 -10.12
C LYS A 390 -16.13 1.03 -10.68
N LYS A 391 -15.19 1.86 -10.24
CA LYS A 391 -14.98 3.23 -10.73
C LYS A 391 -13.58 3.36 -11.32
N ASN A 392 -13.49 4.00 -12.48
CA ASN A 392 -12.19 4.36 -13.06
C ASN A 392 -11.42 5.30 -12.12
N GLN A 393 -10.11 5.11 -12.02
CA GLN A 393 -9.24 5.87 -11.13
C GLN A 393 -8.30 6.76 -11.95
N ARG A 394 -7.79 7.85 -11.38
CA ARG A 394 -6.82 8.73 -12.05
C ARG A 394 -5.70 9.15 -11.10
N PHE A 395 -4.47 8.97 -11.56
CA PHE A 395 -3.29 9.61 -10.99
C PHE A 395 -3.08 10.96 -11.68
N ILE A 396 -2.95 12.02 -10.87
CA ILE A 396 -2.54 13.35 -11.31
C ILE A 396 -1.15 13.58 -10.71
N ILE A 397 -0.17 13.89 -11.55
CA ILE A 397 1.22 14.07 -11.13
C ILE A 397 1.63 15.51 -11.46
N SER A 398 1.73 16.34 -10.43
CA SER A 398 2.08 17.77 -10.49
C SER A 398 3.49 18.04 -9.98
N GLY A 399 3.95 19.29 -10.12
CA GLY A 399 5.29 19.75 -9.73
C GLY A 399 6.03 20.44 -10.88
N GLU A 400 7.15 21.10 -10.55
CA GLU A 400 7.95 21.91 -11.48
C GLU A 400 8.61 21.08 -12.61
N SER A 401 9.16 21.77 -13.61
CA SER A 401 10.00 21.11 -14.62
C SER A 401 11.24 20.48 -13.94
N GLY A 402 11.65 19.28 -14.37
CA GLY A 402 12.73 18.53 -13.71
C GLY A 402 12.38 17.82 -12.38
N ALA A 403 11.22 18.06 -11.77
CA ALA A 403 10.81 17.46 -10.49
C ALA A 403 10.58 15.92 -10.49
N GLY A 404 10.79 15.23 -11.62
CA GLY A 404 10.71 13.77 -11.72
C GLY A 404 9.33 13.19 -12.07
N LYS A 405 8.36 14.01 -12.48
CA LYS A 405 6.97 13.61 -12.82
C LYS A 405 6.89 12.37 -13.72
N THR A 406 7.56 12.41 -14.87
CA THR A 406 7.63 11.32 -15.87
C THR A 406 8.18 10.01 -15.28
N MET A 407 9.14 10.11 -14.35
CA MET A 407 9.73 8.94 -13.69
C MET A 407 8.73 8.31 -12.71
N SER A 408 8.04 9.12 -11.90
CA SER A 408 6.96 8.66 -11.02
C SER A 408 5.79 8.06 -11.82
N ALA A 409 5.41 8.66 -12.95
CA ALA A 409 4.40 8.11 -13.88
C ALA A 409 4.79 6.71 -14.39
N ASN A 410 6.06 6.53 -14.78
CA ASN A 410 6.62 5.27 -15.24
C ASN A 410 6.61 4.19 -14.14
N TRP A 411 6.96 4.53 -12.89
CA TRP A 411 6.90 3.59 -11.76
C TRP A 411 5.48 3.21 -11.35
N VAL A 412 4.53 4.14 -11.37
CA VAL A 412 3.09 3.83 -11.20
C VAL A 412 2.60 2.89 -12.30
N MET A 413 2.92 3.19 -13.57
CA MET A 413 2.56 2.35 -14.73
C MET A 413 3.08 0.91 -14.59
N LYS A 414 4.37 0.73 -14.25
CA LYS A 414 4.97 -0.60 -14.02
C LYS A 414 4.27 -1.39 -12.92
N MET A 415 3.97 -0.77 -11.78
CA MET A 415 3.28 -1.44 -10.68
C MET A 415 1.84 -1.83 -11.06
N LEU A 416 1.12 -0.95 -11.76
CA LEU A 416 -0.23 -1.20 -12.23
C LEU A 416 -0.32 -2.37 -13.23
N VAL A 417 0.59 -2.43 -14.21
CA VAL A 417 0.66 -3.57 -15.15
C VAL A 417 0.99 -4.88 -14.43
N TYR A 418 1.95 -4.87 -13.50
CA TYR A 418 2.33 -6.03 -12.68
C TYR A 418 1.18 -6.54 -11.78
N LEU A 419 0.44 -5.62 -11.14
CA LEU A 419 -0.74 -5.95 -10.33
C LEU A 419 -1.85 -6.60 -11.17
N GLY A 420 -2.12 -6.01 -12.34
CA GLY A 420 -3.13 -6.46 -13.28
C GLY A 420 -2.73 -7.67 -14.14
N LYS A 421 -1.51 -8.20 -14.04
CA LYS A 421 -1.06 -9.48 -14.64
C LYS A 421 -1.56 -9.70 -16.08
N ALA A 422 -0.91 -9.08 -17.04
CA ALA A 422 -1.24 -9.21 -18.47
C ALA A 422 -1.41 -10.69 -18.88
N PRO A 423 -2.43 -11.03 -19.71
CA PRO A 423 -2.69 -12.42 -20.11
C PRO A 423 -1.59 -13.00 -21.01
N ASN A 424 -0.71 -12.16 -21.55
CA ASN A 424 0.50 -12.52 -22.29
C ASN A 424 1.61 -11.52 -21.93
N ARG A 425 2.84 -11.99 -21.69
CA ARG A 425 3.99 -11.13 -21.32
C ARG A 425 4.25 -10.04 -22.35
N ASN A 426 4.12 -10.38 -23.63
CA ASN A 426 4.33 -9.45 -24.73
C ASN A 426 3.46 -8.17 -24.65
N LEU A 427 2.31 -8.19 -23.94
CA LEU A 427 1.49 -6.99 -23.74
C LEU A 427 2.05 -6.08 -22.63
N GLU A 428 2.63 -6.67 -21.57
CA GLU A 428 3.34 -5.93 -20.52
C GLU A 428 4.58 -5.24 -21.11
N ASP A 429 5.39 -5.97 -21.89
CA ASP A 429 6.54 -5.40 -22.61
C ASP A 429 6.13 -4.27 -23.56
N LYS A 430 5.08 -4.48 -24.38
CA LYS A 430 4.53 -3.45 -25.30
C LYS A 430 4.13 -2.16 -24.58
N ILE A 431 3.45 -2.25 -23.42
CA ILE A 431 3.02 -1.07 -22.66
C ILE A 431 4.22 -0.30 -22.10
N LEU A 432 5.27 -1.00 -21.66
CA LEU A 432 6.47 -0.35 -21.11
C LEU A 432 7.33 0.33 -22.19
N GLN A 433 7.32 -0.17 -23.44
CA GLN A 433 8.03 0.41 -24.58
C GLN A 433 7.35 1.66 -25.19
N ILE A 434 6.21 2.11 -24.66
CA ILE A 434 5.53 3.34 -25.12
C ILE A 434 6.43 4.58 -24.88
N ASN A 435 7.04 4.70 -23.71
CA ASN A 435 7.68 5.94 -23.29
C ASN A 435 8.87 6.36 -24.19
N PRO A 436 9.85 5.49 -24.52
CA PRO A 436 10.95 5.87 -25.42
C PRO A 436 10.51 6.41 -26.78
N ILE A 437 9.38 5.91 -27.31
CA ILE A 437 8.83 6.38 -28.60
C ILE A 437 8.22 7.77 -28.42
N LEU A 438 7.37 7.97 -27.39
CA LEU A 438 6.76 9.27 -27.12
C LEU A 438 7.79 10.33 -26.72
N GLU A 439 8.85 9.95 -26.01
CA GLU A 439 9.94 10.86 -25.64
C GLU A 439 10.77 11.28 -26.87
N ALA A 440 11.00 10.39 -27.84
CA ALA A 440 11.68 10.75 -29.09
C ALA A 440 10.94 11.84 -29.89
N PHE A 441 9.61 11.72 -30.03
CA PHE A 441 8.79 12.67 -30.78
C PHE A 441 8.28 13.87 -29.97
N GLY A 442 8.20 13.77 -28.64
CA GLY A 442 7.54 14.75 -27.78
C GLY A 442 8.46 15.45 -26.77
N ASN A 443 9.70 14.99 -26.58
CA ASN A 443 10.66 15.65 -25.71
C ASN A 443 11.78 16.34 -26.52
N ALA A 444 12.40 17.33 -25.87
CA ALA A 444 13.57 18.04 -26.37
C ALA A 444 14.53 18.36 -25.20
N LYS A 445 15.79 18.71 -25.50
CA LYS A 445 16.66 19.43 -24.54
C LYS A 445 16.18 20.87 -24.43
N THR A 446 16.02 21.36 -23.21
CA THR A 446 15.91 22.79 -22.88
C THR A 446 17.03 23.17 -21.89
N PRO A 447 17.34 24.47 -21.66
CA PRO A 447 18.39 24.88 -20.73
C PRO A 447 18.22 24.37 -19.29
N LEU A 448 16.99 24.11 -18.85
CA LEU A 448 16.68 23.60 -17.51
C LEU A 448 16.63 22.06 -17.41
N ASN A 449 16.49 21.35 -18.54
CA ASN A 449 16.27 19.90 -18.52
C ASN A 449 16.70 19.24 -19.85
N GLY A 450 17.64 18.28 -19.75
CA GLY A 450 18.14 17.50 -20.88
C GLY A 450 17.09 16.64 -21.61
N ASN A 451 15.95 16.33 -20.96
CA ASN A 451 14.86 15.57 -21.54
C ASN A 451 13.51 16.12 -21.06
N SER A 452 13.11 17.28 -21.58
CA SER A 452 11.87 17.99 -21.20
C SER A 452 10.71 17.59 -22.10
N SER A 453 9.61 17.11 -21.51
CA SER A 453 8.36 16.82 -22.22
C SER A 453 7.71 18.12 -22.70
N ARG A 454 7.53 18.28 -24.03
CA ARG A 454 6.92 19.46 -24.67
C ARG A 454 5.49 19.18 -25.14
N PHE A 455 4.79 18.32 -24.39
CA PHE A 455 3.40 17.90 -24.56
C PHE A 455 2.88 17.35 -23.24
N ALA A 456 1.57 17.34 -23.04
CA ALA A 456 0.90 16.61 -21.97
C ALA A 456 0.44 15.23 -22.46
N LYS A 457 0.56 14.19 -21.62
CA LYS A 457 0.09 12.83 -21.93
C LYS A 457 -0.83 12.27 -20.86
N VAL A 458 -1.86 11.54 -21.30
CA VAL A 458 -2.69 10.68 -20.46
C VAL A 458 -2.50 9.24 -20.94
N VAL A 459 -2.05 8.36 -20.05
CA VAL A 459 -1.97 6.92 -20.31
C VAL A 459 -3.04 6.22 -19.46
N GLU A 460 -4.11 5.73 -20.08
CA GLU A 460 -5.16 4.95 -19.44
C GLU A 460 -4.87 3.45 -19.62
N ILE A 461 -4.46 2.77 -18.55
CA ILE A 461 -4.36 1.30 -18.53
C ILE A 461 -5.78 0.75 -18.37
N THR A 462 -6.17 -0.19 -19.23
CA THR A 462 -7.52 -0.75 -19.25
C THR A 462 -7.55 -2.16 -18.66
N TYR A 463 -8.64 -2.49 -17.98
CA TYR A 463 -8.80 -3.74 -17.25
C TYR A 463 -10.16 -4.39 -17.48
N SER A 464 -10.13 -5.71 -17.62
CA SER A 464 -11.31 -6.58 -17.54
C SER A 464 -11.96 -6.55 -16.15
N VAL A 465 -13.21 -7.01 -16.07
CA VAL A 465 -13.98 -7.20 -14.81
C VAL A 465 -13.22 -8.01 -13.74
N ASN A 466 -12.32 -8.91 -14.16
CA ASN A 466 -11.51 -9.75 -13.28
C ASN A 466 -10.18 -9.10 -12.83
N GLY A 467 -9.97 -7.80 -13.11
CA GLY A 467 -8.75 -7.06 -12.80
C GLY A 467 -7.57 -7.34 -13.74
N LYS A 468 -7.73 -8.16 -14.78
CA LYS A 468 -6.64 -8.40 -15.75
C LYS A 468 -6.48 -7.23 -16.71
N VAL A 469 -5.23 -6.79 -16.96
CA VAL A 469 -4.90 -5.81 -18.01
C VAL A 469 -5.42 -6.30 -19.36
N THR A 470 -6.18 -5.47 -20.06
CA THR A 470 -6.70 -5.71 -21.41
C THR A 470 -6.02 -4.85 -22.47
N GLY A 471 -5.31 -3.79 -22.08
CA GLY A 471 -4.52 -2.95 -22.97
C GLY A 471 -4.08 -1.64 -22.29
N ALA A 472 -3.70 -0.66 -23.11
CA ALA A 472 -3.56 0.72 -22.70
C ALA A 472 -3.97 1.66 -23.83
N ARG A 473 -4.42 2.86 -23.48
CA ARG A 473 -4.75 3.95 -24.39
C ARG A 473 -3.93 5.19 -24.04
N ILE A 474 -3.45 5.89 -25.05
CA ILE A 474 -2.71 7.15 -24.95
C ILE A 474 -3.57 8.26 -25.53
N SER A 475 -3.66 9.39 -24.83
CA SER A 475 -4.10 10.67 -25.38
C SER A 475 -2.98 11.70 -25.18
N VAL A 476 -2.73 12.54 -26.19
CA VAL A 476 -1.73 13.62 -26.14
C VAL A 476 -2.41 14.97 -26.33
N PHE A 477 -1.87 16.01 -25.70
CA PHE A 477 -2.41 17.37 -25.74
C PHE A 477 -1.27 18.39 -25.73
N LEU A 478 -1.53 19.58 -26.29
CA LEU A 478 -0.66 20.75 -26.18
C LEU A 478 0.81 20.48 -26.57
N LEU A 479 1.02 19.85 -27.74
CA LEU A 479 2.34 19.71 -28.35
C LEU A 479 2.89 21.09 -28.74
N GLU A 480 4.11 21.41 -28.30
CA GLU A 480 4.87 22.63 -28.61
C GLU A 480 5.40 22.63 -30.06
N HIS A 481 4.48 22.50 -31.03
CA HIS A 481 4.78 22.38 -32.45
C HIS A 481 5.53 23.59 -33.03
N SER A 482 5.47 24.77 -32.40
CA SER A 482 6.29 25.93 -32.73
C SER A 482 7.80 25.67 -32.66
N ARG A 483 8.24 24.74 -31.79
CA ARG A 483 9.64 24.29 -31.68
C ARG A 483 10.21 23.75 -33.00
N VAL A 484 9.36 23.18 -33.87
CA VAL A 484 9.78 22.55 -35.13
C VAL A 484 10.55 23.51 -36.05
N THR A 485 10.23 24.81 -36.03
CA THR A 485 10.78 25.83 -36.96
C THR A 485 11.33 27.06 -36.21
N SER A 486 11.71 26.90 -34.95
CA SER A 486 12.10 28.02 -34.09
C SER A 486 13.53 28.51 -34.36
N ASP A 487 13.69 29.65 -35.03
CA ASP A 487 14.94 30.41 -35.18
C ASP A 487 15.40 31.03 -33.83
N ARG A 488 15.61 30.20 -32.80
CA ARG A 488 15.95 30.65 -31.43
C ARG A 488 17.45 30.73 -31.22
N ASP A 489 17.96 31.95 -31.02
CA ASP A 489 19.34 32.29 -30.60
C ASP A 489 19.79 31.68 -29.24
N ILE A 490 18.93 30.92 -28.56
CA ILE A 490 19.20 30.31 -27.26
C ILE A 490 20.14 29.11 -27.47
N ARG A 491 21.43 29.33 -27.22
CA ARG A 491 22.58 28.42 -27.47
C ARG A 491 22.49 27.00 -26.87
N GLU A 492 21.41 26.66 -26.17
CA GLU A 492 21.20 25.36 -25.52
C GLU A 492 19.80 24.74 -25.71
N ASP A 493 18.84 25.44 -26.32
CA ASP A 493 17.49 24.90 -26.63
C ASP A 493 17.53 24.09 -27.93
N CYS A 494 16.87 22.94 -28.01
CA CYS A 494 16.98 22.02 -29.15
C CYS A 494 15.62 21.66 -29.76
N ASN A 495 15.61 21.17 -31.00
CA ASN A 495 14.39 20.59 -31.59
C ASN A 495 14.04 19.24 -30.91
N PHE A 496 12.94 18.60 -31.31
CA PHE A 496 12.56 17.28 -30.80
C PHE A 496 13.63 16.22 -31.09
N HIS A 497 13.88 15.32 -30.13
CA HIS A 497 14.98 14.34 -30.20
C HIS A 497 14.99 13.50 -31.49
N ILE A 498 13.82 13.19 -32.04
CA ILE A 498 13.64 12.40 -33.27
C ILE A 498 14.42 12.95 -34.47
N PHE A 499 14.50 14.28 -34.65
CA PHE A 499 15.24 14.87 -35.77
C PHE A 499 16.72 14.47 -35.70
N TYR A 500 17.31 14.60 -34.53
CA TYR A 500 18.70 14.25 -34.25
C TYR A 500 18.94 12.72 -34.27
N TYR A 501 17.99 11.93 -33.76
CA TYR A 501 18.04 10.45 -33.83
C TYR A 501 18.11 9.98 -35.29
N LEU A 502 17.27 10.53 -36.16
CA LEU A 502 17.21 10.08 -37.56
C LEU A 502 18.39 10.56 -38.39
N VAL A 503 18.79 11.85 -38.31
CA VAL A 503 19.98 12.34 -39.03
C VAL A 503 21.23 11.54 -38.65
N LYS A 504 21.49 11.35 -37.35
CA LYS A 504 22.69 10.63 -36.87
C LYS A 504 22.61 9.12 -37.10
N GLY A 505 21.45 8.51 -36.87
CA GLY A 505 21.22 7.08 -37.07
C GLY A 505 21.32 6.68 -38.53
N LEU A 506 20.62 7.38 -39.43
CA LEU A 506 20.69 7.12 -40.86
C LEU A 506 22.08 7.41 -41.43
N ASN A 507 22.83 8.40 -40.92
CA ASN A 507 24.21 8.62 -41.34
C ASN A 507 25.12 7.44 -40.90
N HIS A 508 25.04 7.03 -39.63
CA HIS A 508 25.82 5.92 -39.11
C HIS A 508 25.58 4.59 -39.85
N TYR A 509 24.33 4.33 -40.26
CA TYR A 509 23.96 3.14 -41.04
C TYR A 509 24.01 3.34 -42.57
N GLY A 510 24.58 4.45 -43.06
CA GLY A 510 24.83 4.70 -44.49
C GLY A 510 23.59 5.00 -45.36
N LYS A 511 22.47 5.38 -44.74
CA LYS A 511 21.14 5.57 -45.36
C LYS A 511 20.70 7.02 -45.53
N SER A 512 21.44 8.03 -45.04
CA SER A 512 21.01 9.44 -45.16
C SER A 512 20.74 9.88 -46.61
N ASN A 513 21.50 9.34 -47.57
CA ASN A 513 21.30 9.62 -49.00
C ASN A 513 19.94 9.16 -49.53
N ASP A 514 19.39 8.05 -49.00
CA ASP A 514 18.08 7.50 -49.41
C ASP A 514 16.93 8.47 -49.08
N TYR A 515 17.13 9.33 -48.06
CA TYR A 515 16.16 10.30 -47.55
C TYR A 515 16.58 11.76 -47.79
N TYR A 516 17.63 11.98 -48.60
CA TYR A 516 18.21 13.30 -48.91
C TYR A 516 18.58 14.15 -47.67
N LEU A 517 19.07 13.50 -46.60
CA LEU A 517 19.49 14.13 -45.35
C LEU A 517 20.98 14.53 -45.36
N ASN A 518 21.26 15.71 -44.82
CA ASN A 518 22.58 16.24 -44.53
C ASN A 518 22.83 16.31 -43.02
N GLU A 519 24.05 16.62 -42.59
CA GLU A 519 24.34 16.93 -41.18
C GLU A 519 23.93 18.37 -40.77
N ILE A 520 23.62 19.23 -41.75
CA ILE A 520 23.21 20.62 -41.57
C ILE A 520 21.85 20.83 -42.24
N HIS A 521 20.88 21.33 -41.49
CA HIS A 521 19.51 21.67 -41.90
C HIS A 521 19.01 22.84 -41.05
N ARG A 522 18.22 23.77 -41.60
CA ARG A 522 17.76 24.98 -40.89
C ARG A 522 17.01 24.69 -39.58
N PHE A 523 16.25 23.60 -39.54
CA PHE A 523 15.49 23.19 -38.34
C PHE A 523 16.29 22.31 -37.36
N LEU A 524 17.60 22.15 -37.53
CA LEU A 524 18.47 21.34 -36.68
C LEU A 524 19.49 22.24 -35.95
N GLY A 525 19.45 22.28 -34.62
CA GLY A 525 20.37 23.11 -33.82
C GLY A 525 21.78 22.51 -33.69
N ASP A 526 22.82 23.32 -33.92
CA ASP A 526 24.24 22.93 -34.08
C ASP A 526 24.88 22.09 -32.96
N GLN A 527 24.34 22.07 -31.74
CA GLN A 527 25.14 21.73 -30.54
C GLN A 527 24.79 20.41 -29.83
N VAL A 528 23.82 19.62 -30.29
CA VAL A 528 23.46 18.33 -29.64
C VAL A 528 23.41 17.20 -30.66
N THR A 529 24.42 16.33 -30.62
CA THR A 529 24.35 15.03 -31.31
C THR A 529 24.11 13.91 -30.28
N PRO A 530 22.93 13.26 -30.25
CA PRO A 530 22.61 12.20 -29.28
C PRO A 530 23.51 10.97 -29.47
N LEU A 531 23.49 10.01 -28.55
CA LEU A 531 24.27 8.80 -28.73
C LEU A 531 23.61 7.93 -29.81
N ILE A 532 24.40 7.21 -30.61
CA ILE A 532 23.88 6.24 -31.59
C ILE A 532 22.99 5.19 -30.89
N LYS A 533 23.38 4.83 -29.66
CA LYS A 533 22.61 3.99 -28.73
C LYS A 533 21.19 4.50 -28.46
N ASP A 534 20.93 5.80 -28.52
CA ASP A 534 19.59 6.37 -28.28
C ASP A 534 18.67 6.12 -29.49
N TYR A 535 19.20 6.24 -30.71
CA TYR A 535 18.55 5.76 -31.93
C TYR A 535 18.33 4.24 -31.89
N ASP A 536 19.34 3.45 -31.51
CA ASP A 536 19.21 1.99 -31.42
C ASP A 536 18.10 1.59 -30.41
N ASN A 537 18.05 2.23 -29.24
CA ASN A 537 17.00 2.05 -28.24
C ASN A 537 15.61 2.39 -28.80
N PHE A 538 15.49 3.49 -29.55
CA PHE A 538 14.25 3.92 -30.19
C PHE A 538 13.76 2.93 -31.25
N ILE A 539 14.65 2.42 -32.11
CA ILE A 539 14.31 1.37 -33.09
C ILE A 539 13.93 0.05 -32.39
N VAL A 540 14.63 -0.33 -31.32
CA VAL A 540 14.26 -1.50 -30.50
C VAL A 540 12.89 -1.33 -29.85
N ALA A 541 12.54 -0.14 -29.35
CA ALA A 541 11.23 0.14 -28.77
C ALA A 541 10.11 0.04 -29.82
N LEU A 542 10.28 0.63 -31.00
CA LEU A 542 9.34 0.54 -32.11
C LEU A 542 9.10 -0.91 -32.56
N LYS A 543 10.17 -1.68 -32.77
CA LYS A 543 10.09 -3.10 -33.19
C LYS A 543 9.48 -3.99 -32.09
N SER A 544 9.76 -3.71 -30.82
CA SER A 544 9.15 -4.40 -29.67
C SER A 544 7.65 -4.09 -29.54
N LEU A 545 7.27 -2.84 -29.77
CA LEU A 545 5.86 -2.43 -29.80
C LEU A 545 5.11 -3.03 -31.00
N GLY A 546 5.79 -3.29 -32.11
CA GLY A 546 5.28 -4.01 -33.28
C GLY A 546 5.13 -3.19 -34.56
N PHE A 547 5.84 -2.07 -34.66
CA PHE A 547 6.02 -1.34 -35.93
C PHE A 547 6.86 -2.20 -36.90
N ARG A 548 6.52 -2.12 -38.19
CA ARG A 548 7.14 -2.84 -39.32
C ARG A 548 8.13 -1.94 -40.05
N GLU A 549 8.97 -2.50 -40.92
CA GLU A 549 9.92 -1.69 -41.71
C GLU A 549 9.20 -0.61 -42.55
N ASN A 550 8.03 -0.88 -43.14
CA ASN A 550 7.22 0.13 -43.83
C ASN A 550 6.77 1.30 -42.93
N ASP A 551 6.50 1.02 -41.65
CA ASP A 551 6.13 2.05 -40.68
C ASP A 551 7.37 2.89 -40.31
N LEU A 552 8.57 2.28 -40.31
CA LEU A 552 9.86 2.98 -40.14
C LEU A 552 10.22 3.83 -41.36
N GLU A 553 10.05 3.30 -42.58
CA GLU A 553 10.21 4.06 -43.83
C GLU A 553 9.29 5.29 -43.84
N THR A 554 8.05 5.16 -43.35
CA THR A 554 7.13 6.29 -43.18
C THR A 554 7.67 7.33 -42.18
N ILE A 555 8.22 6.90 -41.04
CA ILE A 555 8.88 7.80 -40.07
C ILE A 555 10.06 8.54 -40.68
N TYR A 556 10.93 7.82 -41.40
CA TYR A 556 12.13 8.41 -42.01
C TYR A 556 11.76 9.43 -43.09
N THR A 557 10.84 9.08 -43.99
CA THR A 557 10.37 9.93 -45.08
C THR A 557 9.72 11.22 -44.58
N ILE A 558 8.81 11.16 -43.59
CA ILE A 558 8.10 12.35 -43.11
C ILE A 558 9.04 13.30 -42.36
N ILE A 559 9.91 12.79 -41.47
CA ILE A 559 10.84 13.65 -40.73
C ILE A 559 11.91 14.25 -41.67
N ALA A 560 12.40 13.48 -42.64
CA ALA A 560 13.34 14.01 -43.65
C ALA A 560 12.69 15.03 -44.58
N SER A 561 11.40 14.89 -44.89
CA SER A 561 10.62 15.91 -45.60
C SER A 561 10.58 17.21 -44.80
N ILE A 562 10.29 17.16 -43.50
CA ILE A 562 10.22 18.36 -42.63
C ILE A 562 11.57 19.08 -42.56
N LEU A 563 12.68 18.35 -42.47
CA LEU A 563 14.03 18.96 -42.50
C LEU A 563 14.32 19.63 -43.86
N ASN A 564 14.06 18.96 -44.99
CA ASN A 564 14.24 19.55 -46.31
C ASN A 564 13.28 20.73 -46.57
N ILE A 565 12.05 20.71 -46.03
CA ILE A 565 11.09 21.83 -46.09
C ILE A 565 11.68 23.07 -45.41
N GLY A 566 12.37 22.92 -44.27
CA GLY A 566 13.01 24.05 -43.59
C GLY A 566 14.08 24.75 -44.42
N ASP A 567 14.78 24.00 -45.28
CA ASP A 567 15.81 24.54 -46.17
C ASP A 567 15.22 25.24 -47.41
N LEU A 568 13.90 25.22 -47.65
CA LEU A 568 13.29 26.01 -48.73
C LEU A 568 13.47 27.51 -48.49
N ASP A 569 13.87 28.21 -49.55
CA ASP A 569 14.03 29.66 -49.58
C ASP A 569 13.29 30.29 -50.77
N PHE A 570 12.94 31.56 -50.59
CA PHE A 570 12.09 32.33 -51.51
C PHE A 570 12.76 33.67 -51.85
N THR A 571 12.75 34.01 -53.12
CA THR A 571 13.21 35.28 -53.70
C THR A 571 12.01 36.10 -54.18
N PRO A 572 12.05 37.45 -54.10
CA PRO A 572 10.99 38.30 -54.64
C PRO A 572 10.92 38.19 -56.16
N VAL A 573 9.73 38.47 -56.71
CA VAL A 573 9.47 38.60 -58.14
C VAL A 573 8.81 39.96 -58.38
N GLU A 574 9.37 40.74 -59.30
CA GLU A 574 8.75 41.99 -59.75
C GLU A 574 7.53 41.68 -60.63
N THR A 575 6.42 42.34 -60.33
CA THR A 575 5.11 42.18 -60.99
C THR A 575 4.53 43.57 -61.26
N ASP A 576 3.93 43.78 -62.44
CA ASP A 576 3.51 45.10 -62.92
C ASP A 576 2.55 45.86 -61.96
N ASP A 577 1.78 45.15 -61.14
CA ASP A 577 0.77 45.71 -60.22
C ASP A 577 1.32 46.20 -58.85
N ASN A 578 2.64 46.22 -58.64
CA ASN A 578 3.30 46.51 -57.33
C ASN A 578 2.95 45.54 -56.17
N VAL A 579 2.14 44.51 -56.37
CA VAL A 579 1.86 43.47 -55.36
C VAL A 579 2.96 42.40 -55.42
N GLY A 580 4.10 42.71 -54.79
CA GLY A 580 5.32 41.90 -54.86
C GLY A 580 5.11 40.42 -54.49
N GLY A 581 5.25 39.54 -55.49
CA GLY A 581 5.19 38.09 -55.32
C GLY A 581 6.54 37.47 -54.97
N CYS A 582 6.59 36.14 -54.91
CA CYS A 582 7.81 35.39 -54.65
C CYS A 582 7.94 34.13 -55.52
N LYS A 583 9.15 33.60 -55.60
CA LYS A 583 9.49 32.35 -56.26
C LYS A 583 10.49 31.55 -55.43
N VAL A 584 10.33 30.22 -55.42
CA VAL A 584 11.28 29.29 -54.78
C VAL A 584 12.67 29.45 -55.41
N SER A 585 13.67 29.73 -54.58
CA SER A 585 15.05 30.02 -54.99
C SER A 585 15.86 28.75 -55.28
N ASN A 586 15.52 27.65 -54.62
CA ASN A 586 16.30 26.41 -54.59
C ASN A 586 15.48 25.18 -55.07
N PRO A 587 15.22 25.07 -56.39
CA PRO A 587 14.33 24.04 -56.94
C PRO A 587 14.79 22.60 -56.68
N ASP A 588 16.09 22.34 -56.51
CA ASP A 588 16.62 21.02 -56.18
C ASP A 588 16.12 20.50 -54.81
N ILE A 589 15.87 21.40 -53.86
CA ILE A 589 15.32 21.04 -52.54
C ILE A 589 13.81 20.77 -52.64
N LEU A 590 13.09 21.58 -53.43
CA LEU A 590 11.69 21.30 -53.78
C LEU A 590 11.55 19.92 -54.45
N ASP A 591 12.44 19.56 -55.39
CA ASP A 591 12.42 18.25 -56.06
C ASP A 591 12.77 17.05 -55.14
N LYS A 592 13.44 17.28 -54.00
CA LYS A 592 13.58 16.26 -52.95
C LYS A 592 12.29 16.08 -52.16
N ILE A 593 11.67 17.19 -51.74
CA ILE A 593 10.43 17.20 -50.95
C ILE A 593 9.28 16.55 -51.73
N VAL A 594 9.14 16.89 -53.02
CA VAL A 594 8.18 16.28 -53.95
C VAL A 594 8.34 14.76 -54.01
N LYS A 595 9.58 14.24 -54.10
CA LYS A 595 9.86 12.79 -54.14
C LYS A 595 9.57 12.09 -52.82
N LEU A 596 9.86 12.73 -51.68
CA LEU A 596 9.61 12.16 -50.36
C LEU A 596 8.11 12.14 -50.02
N LEU A 597 7.39 13.23 -50.26
CA LEU A 597 5.97 13.33 -49.94
C LEU A 597 5.05 12.68 -50.99
N GLY A 598 5.53 12.46 -52.22
CA GLY A 598 4.72 11.89 -53.31
C GLY A 598 3.61 12.81 -53.82
N VAL A 599 3.76 14.12 -53.67
CA VAL A 599 2.79 15.15 -54.06
C VAL A 599 3.09 15.74 -55.45
N ASN A 600 2.12 16.42 -56.07
CA ASN A 600 2.37 17.17 -57.29
C ASN A 600 3.27 18.41 -57.02
N LYS A 601 4.16 18.72 -57.98
CA LYS A 601 5.13 19.82 -57.85
C LYS A 601 4.51 21.20 -58.07
N GLU A 602 3.60 21.33 -59.03
CA GLU A 602 2.90 22.59 -59.30
C GLU A 602 2.00 22.98 -58.11
N GLU A 603 1.22 22.05 -57.57
CA GLU A 603 0.35 22.22 -56.39
C GLU A 603 1.15 22.63 -55.15
N LEU A 604 2.29 21.95 -54.87
CA LEU A 604 3.14 22.30 -53.72
C LEU A 604 3.78 23.69 -53.88
N VAL A 605 4.10 24.11 -55.10
CA VAL A 605 4.61 25.46 -55.40
C VAL A 605 3.54 26.52 -55.18
N ASP A 606 2.31 26.28 -55.67
CA ASP A 606 1.17 27.17 -55.50
C ASP A 606 0.85 27.39 -54.01
N CYS A 607 0.87 26.33 -53.19
CA CYS A 607 0.65 26.39 -51.74
C CYS A 607 1.62 27.32 -50.97
N PHE A 608 2.80 27.63 -51.52
CA PHE A 608 3.75 28.56 -50.91
C PHE A 608 3.76 29.94 -51.59
N GLN A 609 3.60 30.00 -52.92
CA GLN A 609 3.69 31.26 -53.68
C GLN A 609 2.37 32.04 -53.71
N ASN A 610 1.23 31.40 -53.50
CA ASN A 610 -0.09 32.03 -53.52
C ASN A 610 -0.89 31.75 -52.23
N SER A 611 -1.83 32.62 -51.92
CA SER A 611 -2.83 32.45 -50.87
C SER A 611 -4.22 32.70 -51.47
N THR A 612 -5.15 31.76 -51.24
CA THR A 612 -6.50 31.81 -51.81
C THR A 612 -7.53 31.96 -50.71
N VAL A 613 -8.24 33.09 -50.71
CA VAL A 613 -9.28 33.44 -49.74
C VAL A 613 -10.63 33.45 -50.44
N SER A 614 -11.56 32.58 -50.02
CA SER A 614 -12.94 32.65 -50.50
C SER A 614 -13.81 33.50 -49.56
N THR A 615 -14.45 34.52 -50.11
CA THR A 615 -15.35 35.42 -49.39
C THR A 615 -16.68 35.51 -50.14
N LYS A 616 -17.79 35.19 -49.48
CA LYS A 616 -19.17 35.28 -50.03
C LYS A 616 -19.40 34.51 -51.35
N GLY A 617 -18.55 33.54 -51.69
CA GLY A 617 -18.64 32.74 -52.92
C GLY A 617 -17.69 33.19 -54.03
N GLU A 618 -17.07 34.36 -53.91
CA GLU A 618 -15.92 34.74 -54.73
C GLU A 618 -14.65 34.06 -54.18
N VAL A 619 -13.67 33.82 -55.06
CA VAL A 619 -12.39 33.18 -54.73
C VAL A 619 -11.28 34.12 -55.18
N ILE A 620 -10.59 34.73 -54.22
CA ILE A 620 -9.53 35.71 -54.48
C ILE A 620 -8.20 35.02 -54.19
N THR A 621 -7.40 34.84 -55.23
CA THR A 621 -6.01 34.36 -55.11
C THR A 621 -5.06 35.56 -55.18
N ARG A 622 -4.17 35.69 -54.21
CA ARG A 622 -3.12 36.70 -54.12
C ARG A 622 -1.75 36.02 -54.05
N SER A 623 -0.75 36.57 -54.72
CA SER A 623 0.63 36.09 -54.56
C SER A 623 1.25 36.60 -53.26
N ASN A 624 2.00 35.72 -52.61
CA ASN A 624 2.63 35.93 -51.30
C ASN A 624 3.99 36.62 -51.46
N SER A 625 4.36 37.50 -50.52
CA SER A 625 5.73 37.99 -50.38
C SER A 625 6.69 36.86 -49.97
N PRO A 626 8.02 37.04 -50.10
CA PRO A 626 8.99 36.06 -49.61
C PRO A 626 8.89 35.77 -48.11
N GLU A 627 8.37 36.71 -47.31
CA GLU A 627 8.15 36.60 -45.86
C GLU A 627 6.86 35.82 -45.58
N GLU A 628 5.77 36.14 -46.29
CA GLU A 628 4.52 35.38 -46.24
C GLU A 628 4.75 33.92 -46.67
N ALA A 629 5.60 33.67 -47.68
CA ALA A 629 5.96 32.32 -48.12
C ALA A 629 6.85 31.56 -47.12
N LYS A 630 7.80 32.23 -46.44
CA LYS A 630 8.55 31.63 -45.30
C LYS A 630 7.62 31.26 -44.15
N PHE A 631 6.65 32.11 -43.83
CA PHE A 631 5.63 31.80 -42.83
C PHE A 631 4.77 30.59 -43.24
N MET A 632 4.39 30.48 -44.52
CA MET A 632 3.66 29.32 -45.06
C MET A 632 4.48 28.02 -45.03
N ARG A 633 5.77 28.07 -45.39
CA ARG A 633 6.74 26.96 -45.23
C ARG A 633 6.76 26.45 -43.78
N ASP A 634 6.85 27.36 -42.82
CA ASP A 634 6.93 27.03 -41.41
C ASP A 634 5.61 26.51 -40.86
N ALA A 635 4.49 27.10 -41.25
CA ALA A 635 3.14 26.63 -40.92
C ALA A 635 2.89 25.21 -41.47
N PHE A 636 3.35 24.92 -42.69
CA PHE A 636 3.27 23.60 -43.31
C PHE A 636 4.13 22.57 -42.56
N ALA A 637 5.37 22.90 -42.21
CA ALA A 637 6.24 22.03 -41.40
C ALA A 637 5.65 21.75 -39.99
N LYS A 638 5.14 22.77 -39.30
CA LYS A 638 4.43 22.65 -38.02
C LYS A 638 3.20 21.74 -38.12
N GLY A 639 2.37 21.97 -39.14
CA GLY A 639 1.17 21.18 -39.40
C GLY A 639 1.48 19.71 -39.69
N LEU A 640 2.47 19.46 -40.55
CA LEU A 640 2.92 18.12 -40.91
C LEU A 640 3.48 17.36 -39.70
N TYR A 641 4.33 17.99 -38.88
CA TYR A 641 4.86 17.37 -37.65
C TYR A 641 3.75 17.05 -36.65
N SER A 642 2.84 17.99 -36.40
CA SER A 642 1.72 17.83 -35.47
C SER A 642 0.80 16.67 -35.89
N ARG A 643 0.42 16.61 -37.18
CA ARG A 643 -0.35 15.50 -37.74
C ARG A 643 0.41 14.17 -37.74
N PHE A 644 1.74 14.20 -37.87
CA PHE A 644 2.54 12.99 -37.79
C PHE A 644 2.61 12.45 -36.36
N PHE A 645 2.69 13.32 -35.34
CA PHE A 645 2.61 12.92 -33.94
C PHE A 645 1.24 12.31 -33.58
N ASP A 646 0.13 12.92 -34.04
CA ASP A 646 -1.22 12.34 -33.96
C ASP A 646 -1.24 10.91 -34.56
N TYR A 647 -0.64 10.73 -35.74
CA TYR A 647 -0.58 9.44 -36.44
C TYR A 647 0.26 8.39 -35.70
N ILE A 648 1.39 8.78 -35.10
CA ILE A 648 2.21 7.88 -34.26
C ILE A 648 1.40 7.44 -33.03
N VAL A 649 0.75 8.37 -32.33
CA VAL A 649 -0.10 8.05 -31.16
C VAL A 649 -1.28 7.16 -31.55
N TYR A 650 -1.94 7.41 -32.68
CA TYR A 650 -2.96 6.54 -33.26
C TYR A 650 -2.43 5.12 -33.53
N SER A 651 -1.24 5.01 -34.13
CA SER A 651 -0.61 3.74 -34.48
C SER A 651 -0.21 2.93 -33.24
N ILE A 652 0.32 3.58 -32.20
CA ILE A 652 0.58 2.96 -30.89
C ILE A 652 -0.74 2.45 -30.28
N ASN A 653 -1.79 3.27 -30.24
CA ASN A 653 -3.11 2.88 -29.74
C ASN A 653 -3.70 1.67 -30.49
N LYS A 654 -3.52 1.60 -31.82
CA LYS A 654 -3.93 0.47 -32.66
C LYS A 654 -3.18 -0.82 -32.33
N LEU A 655 -1.90 -0.73 -31.95
CA LEU A 655 -1.08 -1.89 -31.54
C LEU A 655 -1.37 -2.38 -30.10
N LEU A 656 -1.90 -1.52 -29.23
CA LEU A 656 -2.23 -1.83 -27.83
C LEU A 656 -3.68 -2.29 -27.62
N SER A 657 -4.60 -1.98 -28.53
CA SER A 657 -6.04 -2.22 -28.38
C SER A 657 -6.54 -3.60 -28.80
N TYR A 658 -5.66 -4.49 -29.31
CA TYR A 658 -6.05 -5.80 -29.86
C TYR A 658 -6.91 -6.65 -28.90
N SER A 659 -6.58 -6.66 -27.61
CA SER A 659 -7.33 -7.41 -26.58
C SER A 659 -8.58 -6.70 -26.04
N LEU A 660 -8.77 -5.39 -26.30
CA LEU A 660 -9.99 -4.68 -25.89
C LEU A 660 -11.20 -5.18 -26.69
N ASN A 661 -11.04 -5.30 -28.01
CA ASN A 661 -12.07 -5.77 -28.94
C ASN A 661 -12.55 -7.21 -28.67
N VAL A 662 -11.79 -7.99 -27.88
CA VAL A 662 -12.08 -9.41 -27.59
C VAL A 662 -12.70 -9.61 -26.21
N TYR A 663 -12.36 -8.78 -25.21
CA TYR A 663 -12.78 -8.97 -23.82
C TYR A 663 -13.71 -7.87 -23.27
N GLY A 664 -13.84 -6.75 -23.97
CA GLY A 664 -14.62 -5.59 -23.54
C GLY A 664 -13.92 -4.77 -22.44
N GLU A 665 -14.32 -3.52 -22.30
CA GLU A 665 -13.90 -2.64 -21.21
C GLU A 665 -14.91 -2.66 -20.06
N SER A 666 -14.41 -2.53 -18.82
CA SER A 666 -15.27 -2.23 -17.67
C SER A 666 -14.62 -1.29 -16.66
N ASN A 667 -13.29 -1.27 -16.55
CA ASN A 667 -12.57 -0.34 -15.67
C ASN A 667 -11.26 0.14 -16.32
N SER A 668 -10.82 1.35 -15.99
CA SER A 668 -9.51 1.90 -16.37
C SER A 668 -8.83 2.68 -15.23
N ILE A 669 -7.51 2.82 -15.33
CA ILE A 669 -6.72 3.72 -14.48
C ILE A 669 -5.90 4.65 -15.38
N GLY A 670 -6.24 5.94 -15.35
CA GLY A 670 -5.50 6.99 -16.04
C GLY A 670 -4.30 7.47 -15.24
N ILE A 671 -3.20 7.76 -15.93
CA ILE A 671 -2.05 8.50 -15.41
C ILE A 671 -1.92 9.77 -16.25
N LEU A 672 -2.15 10.92 -15.64
CA LEU A 672 -1.93 12.25 -16.23
C LEU A 672 -0.51 12.70 -15.89
N ASP A 673 0.33 12.83 -16.90
CA ASP A 673 1.70 13.32 -16.84
C ASP A 673 1.81 14.57 -17.73
N ILE A 674 1.94 15.72 -17.09
CA ILE A 674 1.99 17.04 -17.74
C ILE A 674 3.42 17.61 -17.70
N PHE A 675 3.68 18.60 -18.55
CA PHE A 675 4.78 19.55 -18.34
C PHE A 675 4.69 20.22 -16.95
N GLY A 676 5.79 20.77 -16.45
CA GLY A 676 5.74 21.56 -15.21
C GLY A 676 5.12 22.94 -15.41
N PHE A 677 5.01 23.71 -14.33
CA PHE A 677 5.03 25.16 -14.44
C PHE A 677 6.42 25.58 -14.98
N GLU A 678 6.47 26.56 -15.87
CA GLU A 678 7.72 27.03 -16.48
C GLU A 678 7.82 28.55 -16.45
N THR A 679 8.93 29.04 -15.89
CA THR A 679 9.31 30.47 -15.89
C THR A 679 10.73 30.56 -16.46
N LEU A 680 10.85 31.21 -17.61
CA LEU A 680 12.12 31.48 -18.30
C LEU A 680 12.47 32.97 -18.20
N GLU A 681 13.68 33.35 -18.63
CA GLU A 681 14.08 34.77 -18.73
C GLU A 681 13.16 35.55 -19.69
N THR A 682 12.78 34.93 -20.80
CA THR A 682 11.74 35.39 -21.72
C THR A 682 10.66 34.30 -21.87
N ASN A 683 9.40 34.67 -21.61
CA ASN A 683 8.27 33.73 -21.64
C ASN A 683 7.41 34.03 -22.86
N SER A 684 7.06 32.98 -23.61
CA SER A 684 6.28 33.08 -24.84
C SER A 684 4.87 32.50 -24.67
N PHE A 685 4.07 32.48 -25.74
CA PHE A 685 2.72 31.92 -25.78
C PHE A 685 2.67 30.45 -25.32
N GLU A 686 3.74 29.68 -25.56
CA GLU A 686 3.91 28.32 -25.05
C GLU A 686 3.88 28.27 -23.52
N GLN A 687 4.69 29.11 -22.84
CA GLN A 687 4.70 29.21 -21.38
C GLN A 687 3.35 29.69 -20.84
N LEU A 688 2.67 30.60 -21.54
CA LEU A 688 1.32 31.03 -21.17
C LEU A 688 0.31 29.86 -21.18
N CYS A 689 0.31 29.04 -22.23
CA CYS A 689 -0.55 27.85 -22.32
C CYS A 689 -0.19 26.78 -21.27
N ILE A 690 1.11 26.57 -21.05
CA ILE A 690 1.66 25.64 -20.05
C ILE A 690 1.23 26.04 -18.64
N ASN A 691 1.42 27.30 -18.27
CA ASN A 691 1.11 27.80 -16.93
C ASN A 691 -0.40 27.89 -16.70
N THR A 692 -1.19 28.32 -17.70
CA THR A 692 -2.67 28.25 -17.65
C THR A 692 -3.17 26.82 -17.37
N THR A 693 -2.55 25.82 -18.00
CA THR A 693 -2.93 24.41 -17.82
C THR A 693 -2.57 23.90 -16.42
N ASN A 694 -1.42 24.31 -15.88
CA ASN A 694 -1.05 24.03 -14.48
C ASN A 694 -2.04 24.71 -13.51
N GLU A 695 -2.41 25.96 -13.74
CA GLU A 695 -3.36 26.73 -12.93
C GLU A 695 -4.76 26.07 -12.93
N GLN A 696 -5.22 25.59 -14.09
CA GLN A 696 -6.48 24.87 -14.24
C GLN A 696 -6.50 23.54 -13.47
N LEU A 697 -5.36 22.86 -13.37
CA LEU A 697 -5.18 21.63 -12.60
C LEU A 697 -5.01 21.90 -11.11
N PHE A 698 -4.34 22.98 -10.72
CA PHE A 698 -4.26 23.42 -9.32
C PHE A 698 -5.64 23.88 -8.80
N TYR A 699 -6.43 24.55 -9.64
CA TYR A 699 -7.83 24.84 -9.34
C TYR A 699 -8.63 23.55 -9.11
N TYR A 700 -8.53 22.57 -10.02
CA TYR A 700 -9.20 21.28 -9.85
C TYR A 700 -8.76 20.55 -8.57
N PHE A 701 -7.47 20.58 -8.24
CA PHE A 701 -6.95 20.06 -6.96
C PHE A 701 -7.58 20.77 -5.76
N ASN A 702 -7.62 22.10 -5.75
CA ASN A 702 -8.26 22.89 -4.68
C ASN A 702 -9.78 22.65 -4.60
N GLN A 703 -10.44 22.41 -5.75
CA GLN A 703 -11.84 21.99 -5.76
C GLN A 703 -11.98 20.61 -5.08
N VAL A 704 -11.19 19.60 -5.46
CA VAL A 704 -11.33 18.24 -4.92
C VAL A 704 -10.97 18.16 -3.43
N VAL A 705 -9.83 18.74 -3.03
CA VAL A 705 -9.29 18.59 -1.66
C VAL A 705 -10.02 19.46 -0.65
N PHE A 706 -10.28 20.74 -0.96
CA PHE A 706 -10.88 21.65 0.02
C PHE A 706 -12.36 21.89 -0.22
N ARG A 707 -12.75 22.25 -1.46
CA ARG A 707 -14.11 22.69 -1.73
C ARG A 707 -15.12 21.55 -1.68
N MET A 708 -14.86 20.45 -2.39
CA MET A 708 -15.77 19.30 -2.47
C MET A 708 -15.88 18.62 -1.12
N GLU A 709 -14.79 18.50 -0.35
CA GLU A 709 -14.87 17.96 1.02
C GLU A 709 -15.68 18.91 1.93
N LYS A 710 -15.47 20.23 1.84
CA LYS A 710 -16.30 21.22 2.56
C LYS A 710 -17.77 21.18 2.16
N GLU A 711 -18.09 21.18 0.86
CA GLU A 711 -19.46 21.09 0.35
C GLU A 711 -20.12 19.77 0.77
N GLU A 712 -19.35 18.67 0.85
CA GLU A 712 -19.80 17.40 1.41
C GLU A 712 -20.13 17.56 2.91
N TYR A 713 -19.23 18.10 3.75
CA TYR A 713 -19.53 18.40 5.16
C TYR A 713 -20.77 19.30 5.34
N GLU A 714 -20.94 20.35 4.52
CA GLU A 714 -22.08 21.28 4.59
C GLU A 714 -23.41 20.64 4.11
N MET A 715 -23.39 19.94 2.98
CA MET A 715 -24.54 19.15 2.50
C MET A 715 -24.97 18.13 3.55
N GLU A 716 -24.01 17.58 4.28
CA GLU A 716 -24.16 16.60 5.35
C GLU A 716 -24.40 17.23 6.73
N GLY A 717 -24.27 18.55 6.87
CA GLY A 717 -24.64 19.30 8.08
C GLY A 717 -23.67 19.10 9.25
N ILE A 718 -22.40 18.85 8.95
CA ILE A 718 -21.34 18.68 9.93
C ILE A 718 -20.60 20.01 10.04
N PHE A 719 -20.52 20.54 11.25
CA PHE A 719 -19.87 21.82 11.49
C PHE A 719 -18.35 21.63 11.64
N VAL A 720 -17.61 21.85 10.55
CA VAL A 720 -16.14 21.88 10.53
C VAL A 720 -15.68 23.33 10.37
N LYS A 721 -14.86 23.82 11.30
CA LYS A 721 -14.18 25.12 11.18
C LYS A 721 -13.01 24.98 10.19
N MET A 722 -13.31 24.99 8.90
CA MET A 722 -12.31 24.98 7.83
C MET A 722 -11.51 26.30 7.79
N GLU A 723 -10.19 26.19 7.74
CA GLU A 723 -9.26 27.28 7.42
C GLU A 723 -9.51 27.83 6.00
N SER A 724 -9.15 29.10 5.76
CA SER A 724 -9.38 29.73 4.45
C SER A 724 -8.23 29.46 3.46
N TYR A 725 -8.43 28.53 2.52
CA TYR A 725 -7.50 28.30 1.42
C TYR A 725 -7.52 29.43 0.37
N SER A 726 -6.42 29.58 -0.36
CA SER A 726 -6.30 30.48 -1.51
C SER A 726 -6.96 29.89 -2.75
N SER A 727 -8.09 30.48 -3.18
CA SER A 727 -8.71 30.14 -4.46
C SER A 727 -8.07 30.92 -5.60
N ASN A 728 -7.74 30.21 -6.69
CA ASN A 728 -7.11 30.73 -7.90
C ASN A 728 -8.10 30.99 -9.05
N HIS A 729 -9.41 30.91 -8.79
CA HIS A 729 -10.48 31.08 -9.81
C HIS A 729 -10.34 32.38 -10.62
N SER A 730 -9.99 33.50 -9.98
CA SER A 730 -9.83 34.80 -10.63
C SER A 730 -8.71 34.83 -11.68
N ILE A 731 -7.66 34.00 -11.53
CA ILE A 731 -6.60 33.85 -12.53
C ILE A 731 -7.16 33.12 -13.76
N LEU A 732 -8.01 32.11 -13.55
CA LEU A 732 -8.68 31.40 -14.65
C LEU A 732 -9.75 32.26 -15.35
N ASP A 733 -10.47 33.12 -14.63
CA ASP A 733 -11.37 34.10 -15.25
C ASP A 733 -10.59 35.09 -16.13
N LEU A 734 -9.49 35.65 -15.60
CA LEU A 734 -8.60 36.55 -16.34
C LEU A 734 -8.08 35.91 -17.64
N LEU A 735 -7.71 34.63 -17.60
CA LEU A 735 -7.14 33.91 -18.74
C LEU A 735 -8.21 33.43 -19.73
N LEU A 736 -9.23 32.71 -19.25
CA LEU A 736 -10.11 31.85 -20.06
C LEU A 736 -11.54 32.39 -20.23
N SER A 737 -11.94 33.45 -19.53
CA SER A 737 -13.32 33.97 -19.67
C SER A 737 -13.62 34.49 -21.08
N ARG A 738 -14.91 34.48 -21.45
CA ARG A 738 -15.38 35.01 -22.74
C ARG A 738 -16.49 36.03 -22.50
N PRO A 739 -16.50 37.17 -23.22
CA PRO A 739 -15.62 37.50 -24.36
C PRO A 739 -14.30 38.20 -23.98
N LEU A 740 -14.05 38.54 -22.71
CA LEU A 740 -12.99 39.50 -22.32
C LEU A 740 -11.71 38.90 -21.71
N GLY A 741 -11.59 37.57 -21.55
CA GLY A 741 -10.36 36.95 -21.03
C GLY A 741 -9.19 37.04 -22.01
N LEU A 742 -7.96 36.90 -21.50
CA LEU A 742 -6.71 37.04 -22.25
C LEU A 742 -6.70 36.27 -23.59
N PHE A 743 -7.05 34.98 -23.57
CA PHE A 743 -7.10 34.17 -24.79
C PHE A 743 -8.19 34.63 -25.77
N ALA A 744 -9.31 35.16 -25.28
CA ALA A 744 -10.38 35.67 -26.13
C ALA A 744 -9.99 37.00 -26.82
N LEU A 745 -9.25 37.87 -26.14
CA LEU A 745 -8.73 39.13 -26.69
C LEU A 745 -7.61 38.88 -27.72
N ILE A 746 -6.73 37.90 -27.48
CA ILE A 746 -5.73 37.41 -28.45
C ILE A 746 -6.45 36.82 -29.67
N ASP A 747 -7.40 35.91 -29.46
CA ASP A 747 -8.25 35.35 -30.52
C ASP A 747 -8.91 36.46 -31.37
N GLU A 748 -9.31 37.58 -30.77
CA GLU A 748 -9.97 38.68 -31.47
C GLU A 748 -8.97 39.52 -32.30
N GLU A 749 -7.83 39.93 -31.74
CA GLU A 749 -6.81 40.70 -32.49
C GLU A 749 -6.26 39.90 -33.67
N CYS A 750 -5.98 38.60 -33.50
CA CYS A 750 -5.50 37.74 -34.58
C CYS A 750 -6.49 37.56 -35.76
N LYS A 751 -7.70 38.13 -35.69
CA LYS A 751 -8.67 38.20 -36.81
C LYS A 751 -8.65 39.54 -37.55
N PHE A 752 -7.96 40.56 -37.05
CA PHE A 752 -7.86 41.88 -37.70
C PHE A 752 -6.60 41.96 -38.58
N PRO A 753 -6.71 42.18 -39.91
CA PRO A 753 -5.55 42.19 -40.83
C PRO A 753 -4.50 43.30 -40.63
N SER A 754 -4.64 44.12 -39.59
CA SER A 754 -3.72 45.23 -39.26
C SER A 754 -3.43 45.32 -37.76
N SER A 755 -3.70 44.24 -37.00
CA SER A 755 -3.29 44.13 -35.60
C SER A 755 -1.76 44.01 -35.48
N THR A 756 -1.21 44.52 -34.39
CA THR A 756 0.20 44.37 -34.01
C THR A 756 0.29 43.96 -32.55
N GLU A 757 1.47 43.54 -32.09
CA GLU A 757 1.72 43.32 -30.66
C GLU A 757 1.42 44.58 -29.81
N THR A 758 1.57 45.77 -30.40
CA THR A 758 1.24 47.05 -29.75
C THR A 758 -0.25 47.37 -29.72
N THR A 759 -1.06 46.98 -30.72
CA THR A 759 -2.54 47.09 -30.61
C THR A 759 -3.07 46.07 -29.61
N LEU A 760 -2.55 44.84 -29.64
CA LEU A 760 -2.87 43.80 -28.68
C LEU A 760 -2.56 44.25 -27.25
N LEU A 761 -1.33 44.71 -26.96
CA LEU A 761 -0.96 45.17 -25.62
C LEU A 761 -1.87 46.31 -25.13
N SER A 762 -2.21 47.25 -26.00
CA SER A 762 -3.15 48.35 -25.68
C SER A 762 -4.55 47.82 -25.36
N LYS A 763 -5.04 46.83 -26.11
CA LYS A 763 -6.35 46.19 -25.92
C LYS A 763 -6.39 45.33 -24.65
N LEU A 764 -5.30 44.65 -24.32
CA LEU A 764 -5.16 43.89 -23.08
C LEU A 764 -5.21 44.83 -21.87
N ASN A 765 -4.41 45.91 -21.85
CA ASN A 765 -4.46 46.92 -20.78
C ASN A 765 -5.90 47.44 -20.58
N ASN A 766 -6.53 47.97 -21.64
CA ASN A 766 -7.87 48.60 -21.58
C ASN A 766 -9.02 47.68 -21.14
N ASN A 767 -8.85 46.35 -21.20
CA ASN A 767 -9.89 45.39 -20.83
C ASN A 767 -9.59 44.63 -19.54
N LEU A 768 -8.31 44.33 -19.26
CA LEU A 768 -7.89 43.47 -18.16
C LEU A 768 -7.53 44.24 -16.87
N GLU A 769 -7.32 45.57 -16.92
CA GLU A 769 -7.14 46.47 -15.76
C GLU A 769 -8.23 46.32 -14.67
N LYS A 770 -9.40 45.77 -15.03
CA LYS A 770 -10.56 45.56 -14.14
C LYS A 770 -10.48 44.30 -13.27
N PHE A 771 -9.42 43.50 -13.37
CA PHE A 771 -9.24 42.25 -12.61
C PHE A 771 -8.06 42.36 -11.64
N ASP A 772 -8.28 42.11 -10.34
CA ASP A 772 -7.22 42.17 -9.30
C ASP A 772 -6.02 41.24 -9.57
N ALA A 773 -6.20 40.21 -10.39
CA ALA A 773 -5.13 39.29 -10.80
C ALA A 773 -4.22 39.84 -11.92
N TYR A 774 -4.60 40.95 -12.56
CA TYR A 774 -3.85 41.60 -13.63
C TYR A 774 -3.11 42.83 -13.08
N SER A 775 -1.81 42.66 -12.82
CA SER A 775 -0.94 43.79 -12.48
C SER A 775 -0.23 44.32 -13.72
N HIS A 776 -0.21 45.65 -13.88
CA HIS A 776 0.86 46.26 -14.66
C HIS A 776 2.21 45.90 -13.99
N PRO A 777 3.26 45.55 -14.75
CA PRO A 777 4.54 45.14 -14.18
C PRO A 777 5.12 46.27 -13.33
N LYS A 778 5.40 45.97 -12.03
CA LYS A 778 5.82 46.88 -10.94
C LYS A 778 5.84 48.37 -11.33
N THR A 779 4.84 49.14 -10.91
CA THR A 779 4.49 49.30 -9.49
C THR A 779 3.03 49.02 -9.10
N GLY A 780 2.80 48.16 -8.09
CA GLY A 780 1.56 48.12 -7.27
C GLY A 780 0.79 46.78 -7.26
N ILE A 781 0.30 46.34 -6.08
CA ILE A 781 -0.51 45.10 -5.86
C ILE A 781 -1.46 45.28 -4.65
N PRO A 782 -2.78 45.00 -4.78
CA PRO A 782 -3.66 44.53 -3.68
C PRO A 782 -4.69 43.40 -4.09
N THR A 783 -5.68 43.03 -3.25
CA THR A 783 -6.37 41.68 -3.28
C THR A 783 -7.81 41.55 -2.67
N PHE A 784 -8.59 40.48 -3.06
CA PHE A 784 -9.71 39.73 -2.36
C PHE A 784 -11.22 40.02 -2.71
N ARG A 785 -12.27 39.13 -2.62
CA ARG A 785 -12.52 37.68 -2.24
C ARG A 785 -13.99 37.17 -2.58
N TYR A 786 -14.27 35.83 -2.46
CA TYR A 786 -15.61 35.11 -2.34
C TYR A 786 -16.56 35.02 -3.58
N SER A 787 -17.68 34.25 -3.73
CA SER A 787 -18.50 33.17 -3.05
C SER A 787 -19.58 32.58 -4.06
N ALA A 788 -20.49 31.57 -3.92
CA ALA A 788 -20.74 30.30 -3.13
C ALA A 788 -22.00 29.52 -3.71
N LEU A 789 -22.50 28.43 -3.05
CA LEU A 789 -23.79 27.64 -3.25
C LEU A 789 -23.90 26.58 -4.40
N CYS A 790 -24.66 25.45 -4.36
CA CYS A 790 -25.13 24.54 -3.25
C CYS A 790 -25.87 23.21 -3.72
N SER A 791 -25.74 22.09 -2.98
CA SER A 791 -26.74 20.97 -2.76
C SER A 791 -26.97 19.87 -3.87
N LYS A 792 -27.48 18.61 -3.66
CA LYS A 792 -27.77 17.68 -2.50
C LYS A 792 -28.21 16.26 -2.99
N ILE A 793 -28.25 15.21 -2.12
CA ILE A 793 -29.31 14.14 -1.93
C ILE A 793 -28.80 12.94 -1.05
N VAL A 794 -29.68 12.03 -0.57
CA VAL A 794 -29.64 11.40 0.78
C VAL A 794 -29.81 9.85 0.84
N ALA A 795 -29.17 9.20 1.84
CA ALA A 795 -29.45 7.87 2.43
C ALA A 795 -29.65 7.97 3.98
N THR A 796 -30.03 6.90 4.71
CA THR A 796 -30.53 7.00 6.11
C THR A 796 -29.48 6.83 7.23
N LYS A 797 -29.73 7.47 8.38
CA LYS A 797 -28.73 7.83 9.41
C LYS A 797 -28.61 6.83 10.57
N GLU A 798 -29.70 6.15 10.91
CA GLU A 798 -29.90 5.46 12.19
C GLU A 798 -29.04 4.20 12.30
N ASN A 799 -28.96 3.43 11.21
CA ASN A 799 -28.17 2.19 11.14
C ASN A 799 -26.67 2.44 11.36
N CYS A 800 -26.16 3.58 10.85
CA CYS A 800 -24.77 3.97 10.96
C CYS A 800 -24.38 4.33 12.39
N GLN A 801 -25.26 5.05 13.11
CA GLN A 801 -25.04 5.45 14.50
C GLN A 801 -24.92 4.23 15.43
N ILE A 802 -25.77 3.22 15.25
CA ILE A 802 -25.72 1.96 16.02
C ILE A 802 -24.42 1.19 15.76
N LEU A 803 -23.88 1.25 14.54
CA LEU A 803 -22.62 0.58 14.20
C LEU A 803 -21.41 1.27 14.87
N MET A 804 -21.31 2.59 14.80
CA MET A 804 -20.19 3.33 15.41
C MET A 804 -20.19 3.23 16.94
N LEU A 805 -21.36 3.33 17.58
CA LEU A 805 -21.52 3.11 19.03
C LEU A 805 -21.12 1.69 19.48
N ARG A 806 -21.34 0.67 18.65
CA ARG A 806 -20.90 -0.71 18.92
C ARG A 806 -19.39 -0.92 18.74
N LEU A 807 -18.72 -0.04 17.99
CA LEU A 807 -17.30 -0.14 17.66
C LEU A 807 -16.40 0.78 18.49
N ARG A 808 -16.97 1.64 19.38
CA ARG A 808 -16.22 2.58 20.24
C ARG A 808 -15.24 3.44 19.43
N MET A 809 -15.76 4.11 18.40
CA MET A 809 -14.99 5.00 17.53
C MET A 809 -15.35 6.44 17.88
N ASP A 810 -14.35 7.31 18.08
CA ASP A 810 -14.53 8.66 18.63
C ASP A 810 -13.97 9.75 17.70
N GLY A 811 -14.67 10.88 17.59
CA GLY A 811 -14.37 11.91 16.58
C GLY A 811 -14.75 11.51 15.15
N TYR A 812 -15.78 10.66 15.00
CA TYR A 812 -16.55 10.52 13.76
C TYR A 812 -17.68 11.55 13.72
N ALA A 813 -18.22 11.85 12.54
CA ALA A 813 -19.38 12.72 12.40
C ALA A 813 -20.48 12.05 11.55
N LEU A 814 -21.73 12.18 12.01
CA LEU A 814 -22.91 11.64 11.32
C LEU A 814 -23.61 12.75 10.56
N GLY A 815 -23.50 12.68 9.23
CA GLY A 815 -24.15 13.61 8.33
C GLY A 815 -25.67 13.47 8.28
N LYS A 816 -26.26 14.05 7.25
CA LYS A 816 -27.67 13.82 6.86
C LYS A 816 -27.81 12.48 6.13
N THR A 817 -26.71 11.94 5.59
CA THR A 817 -26.68 10.89 4.58
C THR A 817 -25.43 10.00 4.63
N LYS A 818 -24.26 10.55 4.96
CA LYS A 818 -22.97 9.85 5.03
C LYS A 818 -22.42 9.80 6.46
N VAL A 819 -21.50 8.86 6.69
CA VAL A 819 -20.68 8.83 7.91
C VAL A 819 -19.30 9.33 7.56
N PHE A 820 -18.83 10.33 8.29
CA PHE A 820 -17.50 10.89 8.13
C PHE A 820 -16.59 10.32 9.18
N LEU A 821 -15.46 9.82 8.69
CA LEU A 821 -14.51 8.99 9.41
C LEU A 821 -13.13 9.55 9.09
N LYS A 822 -12.35 9.93 10.10
CA LYS A 822 -10.94 10.27 9.89
C LYS A 822 -10.20 9.07 9.28
N TYR A 823 -9.09 9.29 8.57
CA TYR A 823 -8.42 8.22 7.80
C TYR A 823 -8.16 6.93 8.62
N TYR A 824 -7.74 7.06 9.88
CA TYR A 824 -7.51 5.93 10.79
C TYR A 824 -8.77 5.11 11.11
N HIS A 825 -9.95 5.74 11.13
CA HIS A 825 -11.24 5.03 11.27
C HIS A 825 -11.56 4.20 10.02
N VAL A 826 -11.33 4.74 8.83
CA VAL A 826 -11.54 4.02 7.56
C VAL A 826 -10.59 2.83 7.46
N GLU A 827 -9.32 3.00 7.87
CA GLU A 827 -8.37 1.88 7.93
C GLU A 827 -8.79 0.82 8.98
N TYR A 828 -9.18 1.23 10.18
CA TYR A 828 -9.66 0.32 11.24
C TYR A 828 -10.83 -0.53 10.75
N LEU A 829 -11.86 0.09 10.18
CA LEU A 829 -13.02 -0.63 9.61
C LEU A 829 -12.62 -1.56 8.46
N SER A 830 -11.72 -1.11 7.57
CA SER A 830 -11.26 -1.92 6.44
C SER A 830 -10.45 -3.14 6.90
N LYS A 831 -9.56 -2.97 7.87
CA LYS A 831 -8.79 -4.07 8.50
C LYS A 831 -9.69 -5.00 9.32
N LEU A 832 -10.73 -4.50 9.99
CA LEU A 832 -11.71 -5.29 10.73
C LEU A 832 -12.64 -6.10 9.79
N TYR A 833 -13.10 -5.50 8.69
CA TYR A 833 -13.81 -6.19 7.61
C TYR A 833 -12.94 -7.28 6.97
N GLU A 834 -11.68 -6.97 6.66
CA GLU A 834 -10.73 -7.95 6.13
C GLU A 834 -10.47 -9.09 7.12
N TYR A 835 -10.37 -8.81 8.42
CA TYR A 835 -10.19 -9.85 9.44
C TYR A 835 -11.43 -10.74 9.61
N GLN A 836 -12.61 -10.15 9.84
CA GLN A 836 -13.84 -10.89 10.13
C GLN A 836 -14.39 -11.62 8.90
N ILE A 837 -14.50 -10.94 7.75
CA ILE A 837 -15.14 -11.48 6.54
C ILE A 837 -14.09 -12.11 5.62
N ARG A 838 -12.97 -11.43 5.34
CA ARG A 838 -12.00 -11.89 4.32
C ARG A 838 -10.97 -12.89 4.85
N LYS A 839 -10.68 -12.96 6.15
CA LYS A 839 -9.83 -14.00 6.78
C LYS A 839 -10.68 -15.07 7.45
N LYS A 840 -11.46 -14.75 8.49
CA LYS A 840 -12.15 -15.76 9.33
C LYS A 840 -13.15 -16.63 8.56
N ASN A 841 -13.89 -16.08 7.60
CA ASN A 841 -14.82 -16.86 6.76
C ASN A 841 -14.14 -17.51 5.54
N ILE A 842 -13.18 -16.85 4.88
CA ILE A 842 -12.45 -17.47 3.76
C ILE A 842 -11.60 -18.65 4.23
N ILE A 843 -10.99 -18.62 5.42
CA ILE A 843 -10.25 -19.78 5.97
C ILE A 843 -11.19 -20.98 6.16
N LYS A 844 -12.41 -20.77 6.67
CA LYS A 844 -13.44 -21.82 6.77
C LYS A 844 -13.83 -22.37 5.40
N VAL A 845 -14.11 -21.50 4.42
CA VAL A 845 -14.46 -21.92 3.05
C VAL A 845 -13.31 -22.62 2.35
N GLN A 846 -12.07 -22.13 2.48
CA GLN A 846 -10.87 -22.78 1.95
C GLN A 846 -10.62 -24.13 2.61
N GLY A 847 -10.86 -24.29 3.91
CA GLY A 847 -10.79 -25.59 4.59
C GLY A 847 -11.80 -26.59 4.00
N ILE A 848 -13.04 -26.17 3.80
CA ILE A 848 -14.10 -26.97 3.18
C ILE A 848 -13.74 -27.33 1.72
N VAL A 849 -13.27 -26.37 0.92
CA VAL A 849 -12.91 -26.57 -0.49
C VAL A 849 -11.65 -27.43 -0.64
N ARG A 850 -10.61 -27.23 0.19
CA ARG A 850 -9.42 -28.10 0.22
C ARG A 850 -9.78 -29.53 0.61
N SER A 851 -10.62 -29.71 1.63
CA SER A 851 -11.13 -31.03 2.05
C SER A 851 -11.95 -31.70 0.92
N TRP A 852 -12.81 -30.95 0.23
CA TRP A 852 -13.60 -31.44 -0.90
C TRP A 852 -12.73 -31.83 -2.11
N LEU A 853 -11.75 -30.99 -2.49
CA LEU A 853 -10.79 -31.29 -3.56
C LEU A 853 -9.89 -32.49 -3.21
N ALA A 854 -9.39 -32.57 -1.98
CA ALA A 854 -8.62 -33.72 -1.49
C ALA A 854 -9.45 -35.01 -1.53
N LYS A 855 -10.73 -34.94 -1.17
CA LYS A 855 -11.68 -36.07 -1.25
C LYS A 855 -11.94 -36.50 -2.69
N ILE A 856 -12.11 -35.56 -3.63
CA ILE A 856 -12.24 -35.84 -5.06
C ILE A 856 -10.96 -36.46 -5.63
N ASN A 857 -9.78 -35.92 -5.31
CA ASN A 857 -8.51 -36.47 -5.79
C ASN A 857 -8.23 -37.85 -5.19
N THR A 858 -8.52 -38.07 -3.91
CA THR A 858 -8.46 -39.39 -3.27
C THR A 858 -9.40 -40.39 -3.95
N GLN A 859 -10.62 -39.97 -4.33
CA GLN A 859 -11.53 -40.82 -5.11
C GLN A 859 -10.99 -41.10 -6.52
N LYS A 860 -10.47 -40.10 -7.23
CA LYS A 860 -9.84 -40.28 -8.55
C LYS A 860 -8.65 -41.24 -8.49
N MET A 861 -7.78 -41.12 -7.49
CA MET A 861 -6.66 -42.03 -7.26
C MET A 861 -7.14 -43.45 -6.94
N LYS A 862 -8.13 -43.62 -6.06
CA LYS A 862 -8.73 -44.95 -5.79
C LYS A 862 -9.36 -45.57 -7.04
N TRP A 863 -9.98 -44.77 -7.92
CA TRP A 863 -10.49 -45.23 -9.22
C TRP A 863 -9.40 -45.47 -10.28
N ALA A 864 -8.22 -44.86 -10.16
CA ALA A 864 -7.05 -45.24 -10.95
C ALA A 864 -6.52 -46.60 -10.48
N VAL A 865 -6.13 -46.72 -9.22
CA VAL A 865 -5.62 -47.97 -8.61
C VAL A 865 -6.58 -49.15 -8.79
N LEU A 866 -7.90 -48.95 -8.70
CA LEU A 866 -8.89 -50.00 -9.03
C LEU A 866 -8.89 -50.40 -10.50
N ARG A 867 -8.75 -49.46 -11.44
CA ARG A 867 -8.61 -49.78 -12.88
C ARG A 867 -7.30 -50.50 -13.15
N ASP A 868 -6.21 -50.07 -12.54
CA ASP A 868 -4.89 -50.65 -12.72
C ASP A 868 -4.83 -52.08 -12.14
N LEU A 869 -5.44 -52.32 -10.97
CA LEU A 869 -5.65 -53.66 -10.42
C LEU A 869 -6.56 -54.52 -11.30
N MET A 870 -7.64 -53.97 -11.85
CA MET A 870 -8.51 -54.71 -12.78
C MET A 870 -7.79 -55.06 -14.09
N LEU A 871 -6.97 -54.15 -14.62
CA LEU A 871 -6.13 -54.36 -15.80
C LEU A 871 -5.06 -55.42 -15.51
N ALA A 872 -4.30 -55.28 -14.43
CA ALA A 872 -3.30 -56.27 -14.00
C ALA A 872 -3.93 -57.66 -13.77
N LYS A 873 -5.13 -57.72 -13.18
CA LYS A 873 -5.88 -58.98 -13.03
C LYS A 873 -6.32 -59.54 -14.39
N ARG A 874 -6.79 -58.70 -15.33
CA ARG A 874 -7.09 -59.12 -16.72
C ARG A 874 -5.86 -59.64 -17.44
N PHE A 875 -4.72 -58.97 -17.32
CA PHE A 875 -3.44 -59.43 -17.88
C PHE A 875 -2.97 -60.74 -17.23
N SER A 876 -3.03 -60.87 -15.90
CA SER A 876 -2.68 -62.10 -15.18
C SER A 876 -3.58 -63.29 -15.56
N CYS A 877 -4.88 -63.06 -15.74
CA CYS A 877 -5.80 -64.08 -16.24
C CYS A 877 -5.53 -64.43 -17.71
N ARG A 878 -5.27 -63.44 -18.58
CA ARG A 878 -4.94 -63.66 -20.00
C ARG A 878 -3.58 -64.34 -20.18
N TRP A 879 -2.62 -64.06 -19.31
CA TRP A 879 -1.33 -64.74 -19.22
C TRP A 879 -1.50 -66.17 -18.73
N ARG A 880 -2.22 -66.42 -17.62
CA ARG A 880 -2.55 -67.78 -17.16
C ARG A 880 -3.33 -68.59 -18.19
N TYR A 881 -4.23 -67.97 -18.95
CA TYR A 881 -4.93 -68.62 -20.07
C TYR A 881 -3.97 -68.95 -21.22
N ARG A 882 -3.07 -68.02 -21.61
CA ARG A 882 -2.01 -68.31 -22.59
C ARG A 882 -1.07 -69.43 -22.13
N VAL A 883 -0.67 -69.45 -20.86
CA VAL A 883 0.17 -70.52 -20.28
C VAL A 883 -0.58 -71.84 -20.26
N LYS A 884 -1.86 -71.89 -19.84
CA LYS A 884 -2.68 -73.10 -19.93
C LYS A 884 -2.83 -73.59 -21.36
N ASN A 885 -3.09 -72.71 -22.33
CA ASN A 885 -3.19 -73.10 -23.74
C ASN A 885 -1.84 -73.58 -24.29
N LYS A 886 -0.72 -72.94 -23.94
CA LYS A 886 0.63 -73.38 -24.34
C LYS A 886 0.95 -74.76 -23.74
N MET A 887 0.70 -74.96 -22.46
CA MET A 887 0.79 -76.27 -21.78
C MET A 887 -0.21 -77.31 -22.30
N SER A 888 -1.34 -76.90 -22.87
CA SER A 888 -2.30 -77.81 -23.54
C SER A 888 -1.76 -78.26 -24.89
N ILE A 889 -1.25 -77.32 -25.70
CA ILE A 889 -0.63 -77.60 -27.01
C ILE A 889 0.63 -78.45 -26.84
N GLU A 890 1.49 -78.10 -25.87
CA GLU A 890 2.67 -78.89 -25.49
C GLU A 890 2.26 -80.23 -24.86
N GLY A 891 1.22 -80.26 -24.02
CA GLY A 891 0.69 -81.47 -23.39
C GLY A 891 0.09 -82.47 -24.38
N HIS A 892 -0.52 -82.00 -25.47
CA HIS A 892 -0.98 -82.88 -26.55
C HIS A 892 0.19 -83.62 -27.25
N SER A 893 1.41 -83.07 -27.24
CA SER A 893 2.61 -83.80 -27.72
C SER A 893 3.14 -84.86 -26.74
N VAL A 894 2.62 -84.91 -25.51
CA VAL A 894 3.04 -85.84 -24.44
C VAL A 894 2.05 -87.00 -24.27
N ILE A 895 0.78 -86.82 -24.66
CA ILE A 895 -0.29 -87.81 -24.46
C ILE A 895 -0.10 -89.08 -25.33
N GLU A 896 0.56 -89.00 -26.49
CA GLU A 896 0.81 -90.17 -27.35
C GLU A 896 1.86 -91.17 -26.82
N LYS A 897 2.64 -90.83 -25.77
CA LYS A 897 3.82 -91.63 -25.37
C LYS A 897 3.74 -92.38 -24.04
N LYS A 898 2.59 -92.40 -23.35
CA LYS A 898 2.40 -93.23 -22.12
C LYS A 898 1.02 -93.90 -21.99
N MET A 899 0.80 -94.94 -22.80
CA MET A 899 0.05 -96.11 -22.32
C MET A 899 0.93 -96.96 -21.37
N ILE A 900 0.38 -98.05 -20.81
CA ILE A 900 1.06 -99.06 -19.97
C ILE A 900 1.46 -98.50 -18.57
N TYR A 901 0.53 -98.28 -17.62
CA TYR A 901 -0.01 -99.34 -16.74
C TYR A 901 -1.30 -98.92 -15.99
N LYS A 902 -2.18 -99.90 -15.75
CA LYS A 902 -3.38 -99.94 -14.85
C LYS A 902 -3.63 -101.42 -14.50
N PRO A 903 -4.50 -101.81 -13.53
CA PRO A 903 -5.44 -101.04 -12.69
C PRO A 903 -5.05 -101.17 -11.19
N SER A 904 -5.86 -101.36 -10.12
CA SER A 904 -7.32 -101.42 -9.86
C SER A 904 -7.67 -101.21 -8.38
N LYS A 905 -8.40 -100.13 -8.05
CA LYS A 905 -9.40 -99.98 -6.94
C LYS A 905 -10.05 -98.61 -7.12
N LYS A 906 -11.26 -98.51 -7.71
CA LYS A 906 -12.58 -98.54 -7.05
C LYS A 906 -12.69 -97.53 -5.89
N PHE A 907 -13.32 -96.38 -6.16
CA PHE A 907 -14.73 -96.03 -5.82
C PHE A 907 -14.87 -95.76 -4.30
N VAL A 908 -15.27 -94.56 -3.86
CA VAL A 908 -16.65 -94.04 -3.91
C VAL A 908 -16.71 -92.49 -3.82
N LEU A 909 -17.61 -91.88 -4.62
CA LEU A 909 -18.45 -90.67 -4.44
C LEU A 909 -17.92 -89.47 -3.59
N THR A 910 -17.59 -88.30 -4.15
CA THR A 910 -18.41 -87.19 -4.73
C THR A 910 -19.08 -86.23 -3.73
N GLU A 911 -18.48 -85.04 -3.57
CA GLU A 911 -19.17 -83.76 -3.27
C GLU A 911 -18.23 -82.57 -3.63
N ASP A 912 -18.59 -81.32 -3.29
CA ASP A 912 -17.73 -80.11 -3.34
C ASP A 912 -17.18 -79.54 -4.68
N ILE A 913 -17.99 -79.54 -5.76
CA ILE A 913 -17.73 -78.67 -6.93
C ILE A 913 -18.87 -77.64 -7.21
N HIS A 914 -20.07 -77.82 -6.65
CA HIS A 914 -21.27 -77.05 -7.07
C HIS A 914 -21.72 -75.88 -6.15
N MET A 915 -20.81 -75.20 -5.42
CA MET A 915 -21.20 -74.12 -4.48
C MET A 915 -20.56 -72.73 -4.61
N ASN A 916 -19.55 -72.47 -5.46
CA ASN A 916 -18.79 -71.19 -5.39
C ASN A 916 -18.98 -70.15 -6.52
N GLU A 917 -19.78 -70.43 -7.55
CA GLU A 917 -20.10 -69.42 -8.59
C GLU A 917 -21.44 -68.70 -8.36
N ASN A 918 -22.49 -69.42 -7.92
CA ASN A 918 -23.83 -68.85 -7.69
C ASN A 918 -23.83 -67.66 -6.71
N VAL A 919 -23.00 -67.69 -5.67
CA VAL A 919 -22.95 -66.63 -4.62
C VAL A 919 -22.59 -65.25 -5.21
N LYS A 920 -21.67 -65.20 -6.18
CA LYS A 920 -21.18 -63.93 -6.76
C LYS A 920 -22.08 -63.40 -7.87
N VAL A 921 -22.72 -64.30 -8.62
CA VAL A 921 -23.71 -63.92 -9.64
C VAL A 921 -24.99 -63.40 -8.97
N ASN A 922 -25.48 -64.08 -7.93
CA ASN A 922 -26.68 -63.66 -7.19
C ASN A 922 -26.49 -62.31 -6.51
N ALA A 923 -25.38 -62.08 -5.78
CA ALA A 923 -25.14 -60.79 -5.13
C ALA A 923 -25.12 -59.60 -6.11
N ALA A 924 -24.57 -59.80 -7.32
CA ALA A 924 -24.56 -58.77 -8.36
C ALA A 924 -25.96 -58.54 -8.96
N LEU A 925 -26.72 -59.60 -9.25
CA LEU A 925 -28.10 -59.53 -9.70
C LEU A 925 -29.03 -58.90 -8.66
N GLU A 926 -28.82 -59.18 -7.38
CA GLU A 926 -29.65 -58.72 -6.28
C GLU A 926 -29.41 -57.23 -5.96
N ILE A 927 -28.16 -56.77 -6.05
CA ILE A 927 -27.84 -55.34 -6.03
C ILE A 927 -28.42 -54.63 -7.27
N GLN A 928 -28.31 -55.20 -8.47
CA GLN A 928 -28.95 -54.64 -9.66
C GLN A 928 -30.48 -54.63 -9.57
N ARG A 929 -31.10 -55.65 -8.95
CA ARG A 929 -32.54 -55.74 -8.69
C ARG A 929 -32.99 -54.69 -7.68
N HIS A 930 -32.24 -54.45 -6.61
CA HIS A 930 -32.51 -53.37 -5.66
C HIS A 930 -32.33 -51.98 -6.28
N ILE A 931 -31.27 -51.76 -7.07
CA ILE A 931 -31.03 -50.48 -7.75
C ILE A 931 -32.09 -50.22 -8.83
N ARG A 932 -32.45 -51.22 -9.66
CA ARG A 932 -33.58 -51.11 -10.60
C ARG A 932 -34.90 -50.87 -9.85
N GLY A 933 -35.20 -51.65 -8.82
CA GLY A 933 -36.42 -51.48 -8.01
C GLY A 933 -36.52 -50.08 -7.41
N PHE A 934 -35.43 -49.56 -6.85
CA PHE A 934 -35.36 -48.18 -6.33
C PHE A 934 -35.55 -47.14 -7.43
N ILE A 935 -34.85 -47.26 -8.58
CA ILE A 935 -34.99 -46.32 -9.70
C ILE A 935 -36.40 -46.36 -10.31
N THR A 936 -37.00 -47.54 -10.47
CA THR A 936 -38.36 -47.70 -11.00
C THR A 936 -39.40 -47.18 -10.01
N HIS A 937 -39.23 -47.40 -8.70
CA HIS A 937 -40.15 -46.87 -7.69
C HIS A 937 -40.02 -45.35 -7.53
N GLN A 938 -38.80 -44.80 -7.58
CA GLN A 938 -38.59 -43.35 -7.66
C GLN A 938 -39.19 -42.75 -8.94
N LYS A 939 -39.01 -43.39 -10.10
CA LYS A 939 -39.66 -42.95 -11.36
C LYS A 939 -41.18 -43.02 -11.28
N LYS A 940 -41.77 -44.12 -10.79
CA LYS A 940 -43.23 -44.24 -10.67
C LYS A 940 -43.78 -43.14 -9.75
N LYS A 941 -43.17 -42.95 -8.58
CA LYS A 941 -43.57 -41.90 -7.63
C LYS A 941 -43.35 -40.48 -8.14
N MET A 942 -42.30 -40.24 -8.92
CA MET A 942 -42.08 -38.95 -9.57
C MET A 942 -43.11 -38.70 -10.68
N ASN A 943 -43.43 -39.73 -11.48
CA ASN A 943 -44.45 -39.66 -12.52
C ASN A 943 -45.86 -39.43 -11.94
N GLU A 944 -46.22 -40.12 -10.84
CA GLU A 944 -47.46 -39.93 -10.09
C GLU A 944 -47.59 -38.46 -9.63
N ILE A 945 -46.56 -37.93 -8.95
CA ILE A 945 -46.53 -36.53 -8.49
C ILE A 945 -46.59 -35.53 -9.67
N THR A 946 -45.97 -35.82 -10.82
CA THR A 946 -46.11 -34.97 -12.02
C THR A 946 -47.42 -35.15 -12.79
N GLY A 947 -48.22 -36.17 -12.47
CA GLY A 947 -49.59 -36.30 -12.93
C GLY A 947 -50.51 -35.42 -12.10
N GLU A 948 -50.50 -35.63 -10.78
CA GLU A 948 -51.25 -34.84 -9.79
C GLU A 948 -51.01 -33.32 -9.98
N LEU A 949 -49.75 -32.89 -10.13
CA LEU A 949 -49.40 -31.47 -10.36
C LEU A 949 -49.75 -30.94 -11.75
N LYS A 950 -50.08 -31.79 -12.73
CA LYS A 950 -50.58 -31.36 -14.05
C LYS A 950 -52.10 -31.24 -14.07
N ASP A 951 -52.81 -32.09 -13.35
CA ASP A 951 -54.25 -31.95 -13.15
C ASP A 951 -54.59 -30.70 -12.29
N GLU A 952 -53.66 -30.24 -11.45
CA GLU A 952 -53.72 -28.92 -10.77
C GLU A 952 -53.29 -27.72 -11.67
N GLY A 953 -53.00 -27.94 -12.96
CA GLY A 953 -52.83 -26.86 -13.96
C GLY A 953 -51.50 -26.10 -13.95
N LEU A 954 -50.47 -26.58 -13.25
CA LEU A 954 -49.16 -25.93 -13.15
C LEU A 954 -48.25 -26.18 -14.37
N SER A 955 -47.40 -25.22 -14.72
CA SER A 955 -46.43 -25.38 -15.82
C SER A 955 -45.28 -26.33 -15.45
N GLU A 956 -44.66 -26.97 -16.46
CA GLU A 956 -43.60 -27.98 -16.21
C GLU A 956 -42.36 -27.39 -15.50
N GLU A 957 -42.01 -26.13 -15.75
CA GLU A 957 -40.93 -25.44 -15.02
C GLU A 957 -41.26 -25.24 -13.53
N GLU A 958 -42.52 -24.92 -13.21
CA GLU A 958 -42.96 -24.64 -11.85
C GLU A 958 -43.08 -25.92 -11.03
N ALA A 959 -43.65 -26.99 -11.63
CA ALA A 959 -43.63 -28.33 -11.07
C ALA A 959 -42.19 -28.80 -10.80
N ALA A 960 -41.25 -28.57 -11.73
CA ALA A 960 -39.84 -28.92 -11.53
C ALA A 960 -39.19 -28.12 -10.37
N LYS A 961 -39.45 -26.81 -10.26
CA LYS A 961 -38.97 -25.95 -9.15
C LYS A 961 -39.56 -26.39 -7.81
N PHE A 962 -40.84 -26.77 -7.77
CA PHE A 962 -41.51 -27.28 -6.58
C PHE A 962 -40.92 -28.63 -6.11
N ILE A 963 -40.75 -29.58 -7.02
CA ILE A 963 -40.16 -30.90 -6.74
C ILE A 963 -38.72 -30.77 -6.23
N GLN A 964 -37.87 -29.93 -6.85
CA GLN A 964 -36.52 -29.66 -6.33
C GLN A 964 -36.54 -29.10 -4.90
N THR A 965 -37.49 -28.21 -4.60
CA THR A 965 -37.62 -27.58 -3.28
C THR A 965 -38.08 -28.58 -2.22
N MET A 966 -39.00 -29.48 -2.57
CA MET A 966 -39.45 -30.57 -1.70
C MET A 966 -38.32 -31.57 -1.41
N PHE A 967 -37.53 -31.97 -2.42
CA PHE A 967 -36.35 -32.82 -2.22
C PHE A 967 -35.28 -32.17 -1.36
N LYS A 968 -35.03 -30.85 -1.50
CA LYS A 968 -34.13 -30.10 -0.59
C LYS A 968 -34.64 -30.15 0.87
N LYS A 969 -35.94 -29.89 1.12
CA LYS A 969 -36.52 -29.97 2.48
C LYS A 969 -36.41 -31.39 3.07
N ASN A 970 -36.65 -32.44 2.29
CA ASN A 970 -36.53 -33.83 2.77
C ASN A 970 -35.08 -34.30 3.01
N MET A 971 -34.11 -33.83 2.20
CA MET A 971 -32.68 -34.02 2.47
C MET A 971 -32.24 -33.37 3.80
N LEU A 972 -32.82 -32.23 4.16
CA LEU A 972 -32.53 -31.55 5.43
C LEU A 972 -33.15 -32.28 6.63
N LYS A 973 -34.41 -32.75 6.55
CA LYS A 973 -35.02 -33.59 7.61
C LYS A 973 -34.26 -34.91 7.88
N LYS A 974 -33.61 -35.50 6.87
CA LYS A 974 -32.72 -36.66 7.03
C LYS A 974 -31.31 -36.35 7.56
N LYS A 975 -30.95 -35.08 7.74
CA LYS A 975 -29.72 -34.66 8.45
C LYS A 975 -29.95 -34.47 9.95
N SER A 976 -31.00 -33.76 10.37
CA SER A 976 -31.27 -33.50 11.80
C SER A 976 -31.44 -34.80 12.61
N THR A 977 -32.17 -35.76 12.05
CA THR A 977 -32.38 -37.09 12.65
C THR A 977 -31.09 -37.89 12.87
N LYS A 978 -30.04 -37.69 12.06
CA LYS A 978 -28.73 -38.34 12.26
C LYS A 978 -27.83 -37.66 13.30
N THR A 979 -28.09 -36.40 13.63
CA THR A 979 -27.37 -35.71 14.71
C THR A 979 -27.83 -36.21 16.08
N VAL A 980 -29.14 -36.37 16.27
CA VAL A 980 -29.75 -36.81 17.54
C VAL A 980 -29.30 -38.22 17.95
N THR A 981 -29.10 -39.13 16.99
CA THR A 981 -28.59 -40.48 17.28
C THR A 981 -27.13 -40.53 17.72
N ARG A 982 -26.34 -39.47 17.48
CA ARG A 982 -24.90 -39.47 17.77
C ARG A 982 -24.59 -39.03 19.20
N THR A 983 -25.29 -38.02 19.69
CA THR A 983 -25.21 -37.54 21.09
C THR A 983 -25.70 -38.57 22.13
N MET A 984 -26.32 -39.68 21.72
CA MET A 984 -26.65 -40.80 22.61
C MET A 984 -25.59 -41.92 22.64
N GLN A 985 -24.59 -41.94 21.75
CA GLN A 985 -23.54 -42.98 21.74
C GLN A 985 -22.22 -42.51 22.38
N GLU A 986 -21.98 -41.22 22.48
CA GLU A 986 -20.76 -40.64 23.08
C GLU A 986 -20.82 -40.54 24.63
N LYS A 987 -21.90 -41.08 25.27
CA LYS A 987 -22.06 -41.21 26.74
C LYS A 987 -21.88 -42.64 27.27
N ARG A 988 -21.07 -43.48 26.62
CA ARG A 988 -20.83 -44.87 27.06
C ARG A 988 -19.38 -45.37 26.98
N LEU A 989 -18.43 -44.44 27.11
CA LEU A 989 -16.99 -44.70 27.26
C LEU A 989 -16.39 -43.75 28.32
N PHE A 990 -16.92 -43.84 29.54
CA PHE A 990 -16.27 -43.42 30.79
C PHE A 990 -16.87 -44.20 31.97
N TYR A 991 -16.59 -45.51 31.92
CA TYR A 991 -16.32 -46.42 33.02
C TYR A 991 -15.24 -47.37 32.49
#